data_AF-A0A839V7N6-F1
#
_entry.id   AF-A0A839V7N6-F1
#
_cell.length_a   1.000
_cell.length_b   1.000
_cell.length_c   1.000
_cell.angle_alpha   90.00
_cell.angle_beta   90.00
_cell.angle_gamma   90.00
#
_symmetry.space_group_name_H-M   'P 1'
#
loop_
_entity.id
_entity.type
_entity.pdbx_description
1 polymer ?
#
loop_
_entity_poly.entity_id
_entity_poly.type
_entity_poly.pdbx_seq_one_letter_code
_entity_poly.pdbx_strand_id
1 'polypeptide(L)'
;MTEQHSPTRRFWLGGRRAAEQDRFFREALELLGWQVGDEQDWDAGWITGMPDPAQFRRVSPTRRLNHFPGNAALTVKSRLHDSLSTLRERIQESHGLDHELGQRLAFFPRAYVMPGDYHELQEAALANPDQRWILKPTNASKGKGVRVLRDVAEAPLARDWLVQEYLTNPHTIRGHKYVLRLYVLITSLEPLRVYLYRQGFAKLASEPWDPEDADNPYSQLTNPDINALNSRAEVPVEFIDLDRYRQWLRDQGHDDDRLFARIHDLVALTTISAVDAMRRRTAQAGADPRGCYELLGLDCLVDDTLRPWILECNLSPSLGICAAPDNGGRTEEAVKGELVRDLISLVDIPGDDTREAADGTPDTAQLVAEAEAEQARAGGFLRLLPADEPERYLSYFSLPSLADSALAEGLVGRAMPPLRLRRRHAVELVDEARLALYDTRSGRYYRPNDTAALIWLLATEGLDPDAIAEELARAAAEAGTMPDGPALRRDVWATLGDWCRDGLLCQQGGAPAALAGEREVEDRTTPVSPSGQAMRLSLDGRHWTLDVASGRAMARLTTWFGERLSPLADEAASRLPRLAVLRETGGYALVDEKRLLASRLTLAQLGPVLTAHLIRQAAMPGRPVVDAALLVTPHGTGMLCLLPDDEERRVLLQRLRKAAGGVLTRGVRLDLSDPTTAEPLDFPLPDVAGETSTGLPESVTLRSVLLPAEEAAEEAFAPVAMLEALGSLLPNCLTCDGQALDAHSVTVLSEWLATLSSHAVRSGPGAPDAASLAEWLVTRTAPDPHVIRPAMARE
;
A
#
# COMPACT_ATOMS: atom_id res chain seq x y z
N MET A 1 -9.23 54.41 27.89
CA MET A 1 -10.07 53.24 27.61
C MET A 1 -9.90 52.90 26.15
N THR A 2 -8.90 52.07 25.84
CA THR A 2 -8.75 51.44 24.52
C THR A 2 -9.60 50.19 24.56
N GLU A 3 -10.73 50.21 23.85
CA GLU A 3 -11.52 49.01 23.56
C GLU A 3 -10.64 48.03 22.77
N GLN A 4 -10.09 47.03 23.46
CA GLN A 4 -9.59 45.82 22.81
C GLN A 4 -10.80 45.09 22.24
N HIS A 5 -11.15 45.40 20.98
CA HIS A 5 -12.03 44.53 20.19
C HIS A 5 -11.33 43.17 20.08
N SER A 6 -11.82 42.18 20.84
CA SER A 6 -11.44 40.79 20.58
C SER A 6 -11.84 40.46 19.14
N PRO A 7 -10.96 39.87 18.32
CA PRO A 7 -11.29 39.54 16.94
C PRO A 7 -12.50 38.61 16.93
N THR A 8 -13.53 38.99 16.17
CA THR A 8 -14.74 38.19 16.01
C THR A 8 -14.41 36.87 15.31
N ARG A 9 -14.41 35.76 16.06
CA ARG A 9 -14.11 34.43 15.52
C ARG A 9 -15.23 33.90 14.64
N ARG A 10 -14.85 33.18 13.58
CA ARG A 10 -15.78 32.67 12.56
C ARG A 10 -15.75 31.16 12.41
N PHE A 11 -16.92 30.55 12.21
CA PHE A 11 -17.02 29.13 11.85
C PHE A 11 -17.66 28.93 10.49
N TRP A 12 -17.18 27.93 9.76
CA TRP A 12 -17.68 27.55 8.45
C TRP A 12 -18.31 26.17 8.48
N LEU A 13 -19.57 26.09 8.06
CA LEU A 13 -20.29 24.83 7.82
C LEU A 13 -20.27 24.54 6.31
N GLY A 14 -19.70 23.40 5.92
CA GLY A 14 -19.53 23.05 4.49
C GLY A 14 -19.83 21.59 4.17
N GLY A 15 -19.90 21.26 2.88
CA GLY A 15 -20.12 19.90 2.39
C GLY A 15 -21.54 19.61 1.89
N ARG A 16 -21.83 18.33 1.60
CA ARG A 16 -23.10 17.89 0.98
C ARG A 16 -24.05 17.23 1.99
N ARG A 17 -24.54 17.97 3.00
CA ARG A 17 -25.58 17.49 3.93
C ARG A 17 -26.64 18.53 4.27
N ALA A 18 -27.76 18.04 4.80
CA ALA A 18 -28.88 18.85 5.26
C ALA A 18 -28.53 19.58 6.56
N ALA A 19 -29.11 20.77 6.76
CA ALA A 19 -28.81 21.66 7.88
C ALA A 19 -29.00 21.02 9.28
N GLU A 20 -29.87 20.03 9.39
CA GLU A 20 -30.10 19.26 10.63
C GLU A 20 -28.84 18.53 11.14
N GLN A 21 -27.89 18.23 10.26
CA GLN A 21 -26.64 17.52 10.57
C GLN A 21 -25.59 18.45 11.20
N ASP A 22 -25.73 19.76 10.97
CA ASP A 22 -24.81 20.78 11.48
C ASP A 22 -25.39 21.53 12.68
N ARG A 23 -26.65 21.25 13.06
CA ARG A 23 -27.40 21.94 14.10
C ARG A 23 -26.62 22.06 15.40
N PHE A 24 -26.15 20.94 15.94
CA PHE A 24 -25.48 20.91 17.24
C PHE A 24 -24.16 21.69 17.24
N PHE A 25 -23.40 21.64 16.16
CA PHE A 25 -22.13 22.37 16.05
C PHE A 25 -22.39 23.88 15.96
N ARG A 26 -23.36 24.28 15.15
CA ARG A 26 -23.81 25.67 15.04
C ARG A 26 -24.27 26.22 16.39
N GLU A 27 -25.23 25.55 17.03
CA GLU A 27 -25.81 25.99 18.30
C GLU A 27 -24.73 26.12 19.38
N ALA A 28 -23.81 25.15 19.46
CA ALA A 28 -22.72 25.19 20.44
C ALA A 28 -21.76 26.37 20.22
N LEU A 29 -21.40 26.70 18.98
CA LEU A 29 -20.49 27.82 18.69
C LEU A 29 -21.18 29.19 18.78
N GLU A 30 -22.43 29.32 18.34
CA GLU A 30 -23.22 30.55 18.47
C GLU A 30 -23.42 30.94 19.95
N LEU A 31 -23.61 29.96 20.84
CA LEU A 31 -23.66 30.17 22.29
C LEU A 31 -22.35 30.71 22.88
N LEU A 32 -21.22 30.45 22.21
CA LEU A 32 -19.89 30.96 22.56
C LEU A 32 -19.58 32.30 21.88
N GLY A 33 -20.55 32.91 21.18
CA GLY A 33 -20.40 34.21 20.52
C GLY A 33 -19.67 34.16 19.17
N TRP A 34 -19.45 32.97 18.61
CA TRP A 34 -18.86 32.83 17.28
C TRP A 34 -19.85 33.21 16.19
N GLN A 35 -19.35 33.72 15.07
CA GLN A 35 -20.16 34.11 13.92
C GLN A 35 -20.02 33.13 12.75
N VAL A 36 -21.07 33.03 11.93
CA VAL A 36 -21.00 32.25 10.68
C VAL A 36 -20.07 32.95 9.70
N GLY A 37 -19.04 32.25 9.24
CA GLY A 37 -18.15 32.64 8.15
C GLY A 37 -18.39 31.81 6.90
N ASP A 38 -17.37 31.68 6.06
CA ASP A 38 -17.43 30.92 4.81
C ASP A 38 -16.11 30.20 4.50
N GLU A 39 -16.04 29.55 3.34
CA GLU A 39 -14.85 28.82 2.91
C GLU A 39 -13.60 29.71 2.83
N GLN A 40 -13.72 31.02 2.64
CA GLN A 40 -12.61 31.97 2.53
C GLN A 40 -12.24 32.60 3.88
N ASP A 41 -13.16 32.68 4.83
CA ASP A 41 -12.96 33.33 6.12
C ASP A 41 -13.52 32.50 7.28
N TRP A 42 -12.67 31.66 7.87
CA TRP A 42 -13.01 30.76 8.97
C TRP A 42 -11.82 30.54 9.92
N ASP A 43 -12.15 30.36 11.20
CA ASP A 43 -11.24 29.91 12.27
C ASP A 43 -11.56 28.46 12.71
N ALA A 44 -12.83 28.05 12.60
CA ALA A 44 -13.25 26.66 12.79
C ALA A 44 -14.07 26.15 11.58
N GLY A 45 -13.56 25.14 10.89
CA GLY A 45 -14.26 24.46 9.80
C GLY A 45 -14.93 23.17 10.26
N TRP A 46 -16.22 23.04 10.02
CA TRP A 46 -16.99 21.81 10.17
C TRP A 46 -17.57 21.38 8.82
N ILE A 47 -16.91 20.39 8.21
CA ILE A 47 -17.21 19.93 6.87
C ILE A 47 -17.82 18.54 6.95
N THR A 48 -18.89 18.34 6.20
CA THR A 48 -19.40 17.01 5.94
C THR A 48 -18.77 16.44 4.69
N GLY A 49 -18.10 15.30 4.83
CA GLY A 49 -17.34 14.67 3.76
C GLY A 49 -15.96 15.32 3.60
N MET A 50 -15.18 14.86 2.63
CA MET A 50 -13.81 15.34 2.47
C MET A 50 -13.78 16.78 1.94
N PRO A 51 -13.11 17.74 2.62
CA PRO A 51 -12.95 19.12 2.14
C PRO A 51 -12.01 19.20 0.93
N ASP A 52 -12.01 20.35 0.26
CA ASP A 52 -11.07 20.63 -0.82
C ASP A 52 -9.62 20.57 -0.31
N PRO A 53 -8.68 19.94 -1.04
CA PRO A 53 -7.28 19.85 -0.64
C PRO A 53 -6.62 21.19 -0.27
N ALA A 54 -7.05 22.31 -0.87
CA ALA A 54 -6.52 23.63 -0.58
C ALA A 54 -6.84 24.12 0.85
N GLN A 55 -7.95 23.67 1.45
CA GLN A 55 -8.32 24.07 2.81
C GLN A 55 -7.35 23.51 3.85
N PHE A 56 -6.79 22.34 3.60
CA PHE A 56 -5.81 21.72 4.50
C PHE A 56 -4.53 22.54 4.65
N ARG A 57 -4.12 23.32 3.64
CA ARG A 57 -2.93 24.19 3.76
C ARG A 57 -3.15 25.42 4.65
N ARG A 58 -4.40 25.67 5.03
CA ARG A 58 -4.80 26.84 5.83
C ARG A 58 -5.02 26.52 7.29
N VAL A 59 -5.04 25.24 7.65
CA VAL A 59 -5.15 24.79 9.04
C VAL A 59 -3.89 25.19 9.80
N SER A 60 -4.06 25.47 11.09
CA SER A 60 -2.96 25.84 11.98
C SER A 60 -3.37 25.52 13.43
N PRO A 61 -2.47 25.68 14.42
CA PRO A 61 -2.84 25.58 15.82
C PRO A 61 -3.97 26.52 16.28
N THR A 62 -4.30 27.55 15.50
CA THR A 62 -5.40 28.49 15.77
C THR A 62 -6.54 28.40 14.76
N ARG A 63 -6.39 27.59 13.69
CA ARG A 63 -7.41 27.33 12.67
C ARG A 63 -7.72 25.84 12.59
N ARG A 64 -8.87 25.46 13.12
CA ARG A 64 -9.28 24.06 13.37
C ARG A 64 -10.19 23.53 12.25
N LEU A 65 -9.88 22.36 11.70
CA LEU A 65 -10.68 21.68 10.67
C LEU A 65 -10.96 20.23 11.07
N ASN A 66 -12.22 19.78 10.93
CA ASN A 66 -12.70 18.48 11.41
C ASN A 66 -12.31 17.26 10.56
N HIS A 67 -11.21 17.31 9.81
CA HIS A 67 -10.69 16.17 9.06
C HIS A 67 -9.16 16.09 9.02
N PHE A 68 -8.64 14.86 8.99
CA PHE A 68 -7.25 14.58 8.59
C PHE A 68 -7.18 14.09 7.13
N PRO A 69 -6.26 14.63 6.30
CA PRO A 69 -5.91 13.99 5.04
C PRO A 69 -5.46 12.54 5.26
N GLY A 70 -6.02 11.60 4.50
CA GLY A 70 -5.68 10.17 4.60
C GLY A 70 -6.60 9.34 5.49
N ASN A 71 -7.63 9.94 6.12
CA ASN A 71 -8.66 9.21 6.89
C ASN A 71 -9.40 8.12 6.08
N ALA A 72 -9.26 8.09 4.75
CA ALA A 72 -9.76 7.03 3.88
C ALA A 72 -9.22 5.65 4.26
N ALA A 73 -8.02 5.59 4.87
CA ALA A 73 -7.46 4.36 5.45
C ALA A 73 -8.36 3.74 6.53
N LEU A 74 -9.20 4.54 7.19
CA LEU A 74 -10.22 4.08 8.14
C LEU A 74 -11.61 4.00 7.52
N THR A 75 -11.96 4.99 6.70
CA THR A 75 -13.36 5.26 6.34
C THR A 75 -13.84 4.64 5.02
N VAL A 76 -12.91 4.18 4.18
CA VAL A 76 -13.24 3.41 2.97
C VAL A 76 -13.09 1.93 3.28
N LYS A 77 -14.14 1.13 3.02
CA LYS A 77 -14.22 -0.28 3.47
C LYS A 77 -13.05 -1.15 3.01
N SER A 78 -12.65 -1.04 1.75
CA SER A 78 -11.49 -1.76 1.23
C SER A 78 -10.19 -1.31 1.88
N ARG A 79 -10.01 0.00 2.08
CA ARG A 79 -8.80 0.54 2.72
C ARG A 79 -8.71 0.20 4.21
N LEU A 80 -9.84 0.18 4.92
CA LEU A 80 -9.91 -0.31 6.30
C LEU A 80 -9.48 -1.77 6.38
N HIS A 81 -9.96 -2.60 5.45
CA HIS A 81 -9.53 -3.98 5.34
C HIS A 81 -8.03 -4.08 5.06
N ASP A 82 -7.50 -3.33 4.08
CA ASP A 82 -6.08 -3.30 3.76
C ASP A 82 -5.22 -2.92 4.98
N SER A 83 -5.61 -1.86 5.70
CA SER A 83 -4.91 -1.36 6.89
C SER A 83 -4.87 -2.41 8.00
N LEU A 84 -6.00 -3.04 8.31
CA LEU A 84 -6.10 -4.07 9.35
C LEU A 84 -5.38 -5.38 8.95
N SER A 85 -5.50 -5.80 7.69
CA SER A 85 -4.81 -6.98 7.16
C SER A 85 -3.29 -6.77 7.17
N THR A 86 -2.80 -5.61 6.71
CA THR A 86 -1.37 -5.26 6.75
C THR A 86 -0.83 -5.29 8.18
N LEU A 87 -1.58 -4.75 9.15
CA LEU A 87 -1.21 -4.80 10.56
C LEU A 87 -1.12 -6.26 11.06
N ARG A 88 -2.12 -7.08 10.75
CA ARG A 88 -2.16 -8.49 11.15
C ARG A 88 -1.01 -9.30 10.55
N GLU A 89 -0.75 -9.16 9.26
CA GLU A 89 0.37 -9.81 8.57
C GLU A 89 1.70 -9.43 9.21
N ARG A 90 1.94 -8.14 9.48
CA ARG A 90 3.17 -7.69 10.13
C ARG A 90 3.34 -8.32 11.52
N ILE A 91 2.27 -8.39 12.32
CA ILE A 91 2.31 -9.04 13.64
C ILE A 91 2.59 -10.54 13.51
N GLN A 92 1.96 -11.23 12.55
CA GLN A 92 2.15 -12.66 12.32
C GLN A 92 3.56 -12.98 11.83
N GLU A 93 4.14 -12.17 10.96
CA GLU A 93 5.55 -12.29 10.54
C GLU A 93 6.51 -12.03 11.70
N SER A 94 6.22 -11.02 12.55
CA SER A 94 7.07 -10.66 13.69
C SER A 94 7.01 -11.66 14.86
N HIS A 95 5.84 -12.22 15.15
CA HIS A 95 5.57 -12.97 16.39
C HIS A 95 4.99 -14.37 16.17
N GLY A 96 4.64 -14.74 14.94
CA GLY A 96 4.07 -16.04 14.58
C GLY A 96 2.56 -16.00 14.44
N LEU A 97 2.02 -16.97 13.70
CA LEU A 97 0.59 -17.04 13.37
C LEU A 97 -0.33 -17.14 14.59
N ASP A 98 0.08 -17.90 15.61
CA ASP A 98 -0.74 -18.22 16.79
C ASP A 98 -0.49 -17.30 17.99
N HIS A 99 0.34 -16.26 17.85
CA HIS A 99 0.69 -15.37 18.95
C HIS A 99 -0.52 -14.56 19.45
N GLU A 100 -0.61 -14.33 20.77
CA GLU A 100 -1.71 -13.58 21.41
C GLU A 100 -1.94 -12.21 20.77
N LEU A 101 -0.86 -11.53 20.37
CA LEU A 101 -0.94 -10.25 19.66
C LEU A 101 -1.73 -10.34 18.35
N GLY A 102 -1.56 -11.43 17.59
CA GLY A 102 -2.32 -11.70 16.36
C GLY A 102 -3.78 -12.04 16.67
N GLN A 103 -4.03 -12.80 17.74
CA GLN A 103 -5.39 -13.13 18.19
C GLN A 103 -6.20 -11.88 18.59
N ARG A 104 -5.55 -10.88 19.19
CA ARG A 104 -6.17 -9.59 19.51
C ARG A 104 -6.60 -8.78 18.28
N LEU A 105 -6.09 -9.09 17.09
CA LEU A 105 -6.53 -8.49 15.82
C LEU A 105 -7.68 -9.24 15.17
N ALA A 106 -8.15 -10.33 15.76
CA ALA A 106 -9.24 -11.12 15.22
C ALA A 106 -10.59 -10.45 15.58
N PHE A 107 -10.85 -9.26 15.07
CA PHE A 107 -12.10 -8.51 15.26
C PHE A 107 -12.66 -7.96 13.94
N PHE A 108 -12.08 -8.32 12.80
CA PHE A 108 -12.59 -7.93 11.49
C PHE A 108 -12.73 -9.19 10.62
N PRO A 109 -13.86 -9.38 9.94
CA PRO A 109 -14.07 -10.52 9.04
C PRO A 109 -13.18 -10.41 7.80
N ARG A 110 -12.86 -11.55 7.16
CA ARG A 110 -12.11 -11.53 5.90
C ARG A 110 -12.93 -10.85 4.81
N ALA A 111 -12.26 -10.12 3.93
CA ALA A 111 -12.88 -9.46 2.79
C ALA A 111 -12.02 -9.61 1.54
N TYR A 112 -12.67 -9.40 0.39
CA TYR A 112 -12.14 -9.60 -0.95
C TYR A 112 -12.56 -8.40 -1.78
N VAL A 113 -11.58 -7.68 -2.35
CA VAL A 113 -11.76 -6.48 -3.16
C VAL A 113 -11.93 -6.87 -4.62
N MET A 114 -13.06 -6.52 -5.22
CA MET A 114 -13.35 -6.85 -6.61
C MET A 114 -12.68 -5.87 -7.60
N PRO A 115 -12.34 -6.30 -8.82
CA PRO A 115 -12.32 -7.69 -9.28
C PRO A 115 -11.04 -8.45 -8.90
N GLY A 116 -10.08 -7.80 -8.22
CA GLY A 116 -8.73 -8.34 -7.95
C GLY A 116 -8.77 -9.70 -7.25
N ASP A 117 -9.57 -9.80 -6.20
CA ASP A 117 -9.60 -10.97 -5.32
C ASP A 117 -10.72 -11.96 -5.69
N TYR A 118 -11.30 -11.85 -6.91
CA TYR A 118 -12.44 -12.68 -7.31
C TYR A 118 -12.11 -14.18 -7.29
N HIS A 119 -10.93 -14.57 -7.79
CA HIS A 119 -10.55 -15.99 -7.80
C HIS A 119 -10.30 -16.53 -6.39
N GLU A 120 -9.61 -15.77 -5.53
CA GLU A 120 -9.41 -16.14 -4.12
C GLU A 120 -10.74 -16.26 -3.35
N LEU A 121 -11.72 -15.41 -3.67
CA LEU A 121 -13.07 -15.51 -3.12
C LEU A 121 -13.75 -16.82 -3.52
N GLN A 122 -13.64 -17.22 -4.80
CA GLN A 122 -14.22 -18.47 -5.29
C GLN A 122 -13.57 -19.68 -4.60
N GLU A 123 -12.24 -19.67 -4.46
CA GLU A 123 -11.51 -20.74 -3.75
C GLU A 123 -11.90 -20.83 -2.29
N ALA A 124 -12.01 -19.70 -1.60
CA ALA A 124 -12.40 -19.66 -0.20
C ALA A 124 -13.85 -20.13 0.02
N ALA A 125 -14.77 -19.76 -0.88
CA ALA A 125 -16.15 -20.24 -0.85
C ALA A 125 -16.24 -21.74 -1.15
N LEU A 126 -15.40 -22.27 -2.05
CA LEU A 126 -15.32 -23.70 -2.33
C LEU A 126 -14.75 -24.48 -1.13
N ALA A 127 -13.75 -23.91 -0.45
CA ALA A 127 -13.15 -24.51 0.74
C ALA A 127 -14.09 -24.53 1.95
N ASN A 128 -15.01 -23.56 2.04
CA ASN A 128 -15.98 -23.43 3.14
C ASN A 128 -17.41 -23.23 2.59
N PRO A 129 -18.10 -24.29 2.13
CA PRO A 129 -19.41 -24.18 1.47
C PRO A 129 -20.53 -23.59 2.33
N ASP A 130 -20.44 -23.72 3.66
CA ASP A 130 -21.42 -23.19 4.60
C ASP A 130 -21.20 -21.69 4.91
N GLN A 131 -20.05 -21.12 4.52
CA GLN A 131 -19.75 -19.71 4.75
C GLN A 131 -20.62 -18.83 3.85
N ARG A 132 -21.33 -17.89 4.48
CA ARG A 132 -22.13 -16.89 3.77
C ARG A 132 -21.32 -15.62 3.51
N TRP A 133 -21.70 -14.89 2.47
CA TRP A 133 -20.95 -13.73 2.00
C TRP A 133 -21.86 -12.52 1.87
N ILE A 134 -21.34 -11.33 2.17
CA ILE A 134 -22.07 -10.07 2.02
C ILE A 134 -21.35 -9.15 1.03
N LEU A 135 -22.07 -8.73 0.00
CA LEU A 135 -21.60 -7.78 -1.01
C LEU A 135 -21.82 -6.36 -0.49
N LYS A 136 -20.78 -5.52 -0.57
CA LYS A 136 -20.81 -4.12 -0.14
C LYS A 136 -20.14 -3.23 -1.19
N PRO A 137 -20.70 -2.05 -1.51
CA PRO A 137 -19.98 -1.05 -2.28
C PRO A 137 -18.87 -0.40 -1.43
N THR A 138 -17.71 -0.11 -2.02
CA THR A 138 -16.54 0.43 -1.30
C THR A 138 -16.75 1.85 -0.79
N ASN A 139 -17.43 2.70 -1.57
CA ASN A 139 -17.61 4.12 -1.31
C ASN A 139 -19.07 4.57 -1.10
N ALA A 140 -20.03 3.64 -0.98
CA ALA A 140 -21.42 4.02 -0.71
C ALA A 140 -21.74 3.99 0.79
N SER A 141 -22.63 4.89 1.20
CA SER A 141 -23.21 4.98 2.54
C SER A 141 -24.70 4.60 2.51
N LYS A 142 -25.31 4.47 3.70
CA LYS A 142 -26.77 4.22 3.88
C LYS A 142 -27.26 2.83 3.44
N GLY A 143 -26.36 1.84 3.35
CA GLY A 143 -26.72 0.45 3.03
C GLY A 143 -27.22 0.19 1.61
N LYS A 144 -27.21 1.19 0.71
CA LYS A 144 -27.62 1.00 -0.69
C LYS A 144 -26.67 0.05 -1.42
N GLY A 145 -27.23 -1.02 -2.00
CA GLY A 145 -26.47 -2.04 -2.72
C GLY A 145 -25.82 -3.11 -1.83
N VAL A 146 -26.01 -3.04 -0.50
CA VAL A 146 -25.55 -4.09 0.41
C VAL A 146 -26.54 -5.25 0.39
N ARG A 147 -26.05 -6.48 0.17
CA ARG A 147 -26.89 -7.69 0.22
C ARG A 147 -26.06 -8.92 0.57
N VAL A 148 -26.68 -9.90 1.21
CA VAL A 148 -26.10 -11.24 1.37
C VAL A 148 -26.14 -11.93 0.00
N LEU A 149 -25.04 -12.56 -0.40
CA LEU A 149 -24.92 -13.32 -1.63
C LEU A 149 -25.40 -14.75 -1.40
N ARG A 150 -26.17 -15.28 -2.35
CA ARG A 150 -26.52 -16.71 -2.41
C ARG A 150 -25.40 -17.53 -3.02
N ASP A 151 -24.75 -16.96 -4.02
CA ASP A 151 -23.59 -17.50 -4.71
C ASP A 151 -22.54 -16.39 -4.87
N VAL A 152 -21.29 -16.67 -4.53
CA VAL A 152 -20.18 -15.73 -4.70
C VAL A 152 -19.89 -15.42 -6.17
N ALA A 153 -20.30 -16.29 -7.11
CA ALA A 153 -20.22 -16.05 -8.56
C ALA A 153 -21.09 -14.86 -9.02
N GLU A 154 -22.05 -14.40 -8.20
CA GLU A 154 -22.83 -13.19 -8.48
C GLU A 154 -22.10 -11.89 -8.15
N ALA A 155 -20.89 -11.96 -7.57
CA ALA A 155 -20.10 -10.78 -7.24
C ALA A 155 -19.75 -9.97 -8.51
N PRO A 156 -20.01 -8.65 -8.54
CA PRO A 156 -19.68 -7.83 -9.70
C PRO A 156 -18.18 -7.73 -9.92
N LEU A 157 -17.73 -7.95 -11.17
CA LEU A 157 -16.34 -7.74 -11.59
C LEU A 157 -16.04 -6.24 -11.85
N ALA A 158 -16.31 -5.39 -10.86
CA ALA A 158 -16.08 -3.95 -10.91
C ALA A 158 -15.35 -3.46 -9.66
N ARG A 159 -14.53 -2.40 -9.80
CA ARG A 159 -13.57 -1.92 -8.80
C ARG A 159 -14.19 -1.33 -7.52
N ASP A 160 -15.48 -1.06 -7.53
CA ASP A 160 -16.18 -0.37 -6.44
C ASP A 160 -16.90 -1.34 -5.50
N TRP A 161 -16.54 -2.61 -5.51
CA TRP A 161 -17.19 -3.66 -4.72
C TRP A 161 -16.21 -4.41 -3.83
N LEU A 162 -16.71 -4.80 -2.67
CA LEU A 162 -16.06 -5.63 -1.67
C LEU A 162 -17.02 -6.76 -1.29
N VAL A 163 -16.53 -7.99 -1.27
CA VAL A 163 -17.24 -9.14 -0.71
C VAL A 163 -16.60 -9.48 0.63
N GLN A 164 -17.40 -9.68 1.67
CA GLN A 164 -16.92 -9.93 3.02
C GLN A 164 -17.61 -11.16 3.61
N GLU A 165 -16.94 -11.89 4.50
CA GLU A 165 -17.58 -12.95 5.28
C GLU A 165 -18.78 -12.37 6.04
N TYR A 166 -19.94 -12.98 5.88
CA TYR A 166 -21.14 -12.62 6.62
C TYR A 166 -21.09 -13.28 8.01
N LEU A 167 -21.23 -12.47 9.06
CA LEU A 167 -21.30 -12.94 10.44
C LEU A 167 -22.70 -13.51 10.71
N THR A 168 -22.79 -14.84 10.78
CA THR A 168 -24.04 -15.61 10.85
C THR A 168 -24.57 -15.84 12.25
N ASN A 169 -23.84 -15.43 13.29
CA ASN A 169 -24.17 -15.67 14.70
C ASN A 169 -24.24 -14.36 15.51
N PRO A 170 -25.09 -13.38 15.13
CA PRO A 170 -25.19 -12.15 15.88
C PRO A 170 -25.79 -12.39 17.27
N HIS A 171 -25.28 -11.70 18.29
CA HIS A 171 -26.03 -11.54 19.53
C HIS A 171 -27.27 -10.70 19.24
N THR A 172 -28.41 -11.03 19.86
CA THR A 172 -29.69 -10.38 19.56
C THR A 172 -30.34 -9.78 20.81
N ILE A 173 -31.06 -8.67 20.63
CA ILE A 173 -31.90 -8.07 21.66
C ILE A 173 -33.35 -8.37 21.29
N ARG A 174 -34.05 -9.16 22.10
CA ARG A 174 -35.43 -9.63 21.82
C ARG A 174 -35.53 -10.29 20.42
N GLY A 175 -34.52 -11.07 20.04
CA GLY A 175 -34.44 -11.71 18.73
C GLY A 175 -34.05 -10.80 17.57
N HIS A 176 -33.86 -9.49 17.78
CA HIS A 176 -33.47 -8.55 16.72
C HIS A 176 -31.95 -8.38 16.68
N LYS A 177 -31.38 -8.41 15.47
CA LYS A 177 -29.96 -8.08 15.25
C LYS A 177 -29.71 -6.61 15.61
N TYR A 178 -28.55 -6.31 16.19
CA TYR A 178 -28.15 -4.94 16.49
C TYR A 178 -26.70 -4.66 16.11
N VAL A 179 -26.36 -3.39 15.90
CA VAL A 179 -24.98 -2.91 15.81
C VAL A 179 -24.77 -1.78 16.80
N LEU A 180 -23.59 -1.70 17.41
CA LEU A 180 -23.17 -0.60 18.26
C LEU A 180 -22.55 0.50 17.40
N ARG A 181 -23.14 1.69 17.45
CA ARG A 181 -22.54 2.94 16.96
C ARG A 181 -21.70 3.54 18.07
N LEU A 182 -20.39 3.57 17.83
CA LEU A 182 -19.39 4.15 18.72
C LEU A 182 -18.87 5.46 18.10
N TYR A 183 -18.66 6.48 18.92
CA TYR A 183 -18.10 7.77 18.48
C TYR A 183 -16.64 7.85 18.90
N VAL A 184 -15.74 7.93 17.91
CA VAL A 184 -14.29 7.96 18.11
C VAL A 184 -13.78 9.31 17.65
N LEU A 185 -12.97 9.97 18.47
CA LEU A 185 -12.37 11.26 18.18
C LEU A 185 -10.85 11.13 18.18
N ILE A 186 -10.23 11.44 17.05
CA ILE A 186 -8.78 11.56 16.92
C ILE A 186 -8.45 13.04 17.01
N THR A 187 -7.74 13.45 18.06
CA THR A 187 -7.38 14.86 18.31
C THR A 187 -5.98 15.21 17.81
N SER A 188 -5.14 14.20 17.60
CA SER A 188 -3.77 14.38 17.11
C SER A 188 -3.26 13.11 16.46
N LEU A 189 -2.46 13.28 15.39
CA LEU A 189 -1.70 12.19 14.78
C LEU A 189 -0.27 12.10 15.30
N GLU A 190 0.28 13.15 15.92
CA GLU A 190 1.66 13.16 16.40
C GLU A 190 1.83 14.13 17.59
N PRO A 191 1.90 13.61 18.84
CA PRO A 191 1.67 12.21 19.21
C PRO A 191 0.23 11.77 18.96
N LEU A 192 0.00 10.48 18.69
CA LEU A 192 -1.32 9.91 18.44
C LEU A 192 -2.18 9.99 19.70
N ARG A 193 -3.29 10.72 19.61
CA ARG A 193 -4.28 10.86 20.70
C ARG A 193 -5.67 10.50 20.22
N VAL A 194 -6.26 9.50 20.87
CA VAL A 194 -7.53 8.88 20.44
C VAL A 194 -8.44 8.73 21.63
N TYR A 195 -9.69 9.15 21.44
CA TYR A 195 -10.72 9.13 22.46
C TYR A 195 -11.95 8.37 21.96
N LEU A 196 -12.58 7.61 22.85
CA LEU A 196 -13.87 6.98 22.65
C LEU A 196 -14.91 7.69 23.51
N TYR A 197 -16.01 8.14 22.92
CA TYR A 197 -17.11 8.69 23.70
C TYR A 197 -17.80 7.58 24.48
N ARG A 198 -18.04 7.80 25.78
CA ARG A 198 -18.67 6.80 26.68
C ARG A 198 -20.06 6.39 26.21
N GLN A 199 -20.76 7.29 25.54
CA GLN A 199 -22.09 7.06 24.99
C GLN A 199 -22.07 6.77 23.49
N GLY A 200 -23.16 6.13 23.05
CA GLY A 200 -23.37 5.66 21.68
C GLY A 200 -24.74 4.99 21.57
N PHE A 201 -24.96 4.17 20.55
CA PHE A 201 -26.27 3.54 20.35
C PHE A 201 -26.16 2.09 19.87
N ALA A 202 -26.88 1.17 20.52
CA ALA A 202 -27.29 -0.08 19.89
C ALA A 202 -28.46 0.21 18.94
N LYS A 203 -28.25 -0.03 17.64
CA LYS A 203 -29.24 0.18 16.58
C LYS A 203 -29.83 -1.15 16.18
N LEU A 204 -31.12 -1.32 16.40
CA LEU A 204 -31.81 -2.58 16.15
C LEU A 204 -32.33 -2.64 14.71
N ALA A 205 -32.32 -3.85 14.15
CA ALA A 205 -33.12 -4.23 13.00
C ALA A 205 -34.61 -4.14 13.35
N SER A 206 -35.47 -3.87 12.36
CA SER A 206 -36.92 -3.71 12.58
C SER A 206 -37.69 -5.04 12.61
N GLU A 207 -37.07 -6.13 12.16
CA GLU A 207 -37.62 -7.49 12.25
C GLU A 207 -36.65 -8.44 12.97
N PRO A 208 -37.16 -9.51 13.61
CA PRO A 208 -36.32 -10.54 14.21
C PRO A 208 -35.32 -11.12 13.21
N TRP A 209 -34.11 -11.39 13.68
CA TRP A 209 -33.07 -12.00 12.89
C TRP A 209 -33.47 -13.44 12.53
N ASP A 210 -33.48 -13.73 11.24
CA ASP A 210 -33.75 -15.06 10.70
C ASP A 210 -32.57 -15.50 9.82
N PRO A 211 -31.80 -16.53 10.21
CA PRO A 211 -30.74 -17.04 9.35
C PRO A 211 -31.28 -17.62 8.04
N GLU A 212 -32.54 -18.04 7.93
CA GLU A 212 -33.05 -18.68 6.71
C GLU A 212 -33.54 -17.65 5.68
N ASP A 213 -33.88 -16.43 6.11
CA ASP A 213 -34.38 -15.35 5.24
C ASP A 213 -33.30 -14.29 4.94
N ALA A 214 -32.29 -14.70 4.17
CA ALA A 214 -31.15 -13.84 3.80
C ALA A 214 -31.52 -12.65 2.87
N ASP A 215 -32.67 -12.73 2.21
CA ASP A 215 -33.15 -11.70 1.28
C ASP A 215 -33.88 -10.55 2.01
N ASN A 216 -34.28 -10.74 3.27
CA ASN A 216 -34.99 -9.74 4.05
C ASN A 216 -34.04 -8.68 4.65
N PRO A 217 -33.99 -7.46 4.09
CA PRO A 217 -33.08 -6.43 4.59
C PRO A 217 -33.44 -5.96 5.99
N TYR A 218 -34.70 -6.12 6.43
CA TYR A 218 -35.19 -5.64 7.72
C TYR A 218 -34.80 -6.56 8.90
N SER A 219 -34.38 -7.80 8.63
CA SER A 219 -33.80 -8.72 9.61
C SER A 219 -32.26 -8.79 9.52
N GLN A 220 -31.70 -8.63 8.31
CA GLN A 220 -30.26 -8.76 8.08
C GLN A 220 -29.46 -7.46 8.29
N LEU A 221 -30.09 -6.28 8.11
CA LEU A 221 -29.44 -4.97 8.16
C LEU A 221 -30.01 -4.09 9.28
N THR A 222 -29.14 -3.32 9.92
CA THR A 222 -29.46 -2.44 11.06
C THR A 222 -29.43 -0.95 10.71
N ASN A 223 -29.27 -0.63 9.41
CA ASN A 223 -29.23 0.76 8.95
C ASN A 223 -30.61 1.42 9.18
N PRO A 224 -30.68 2.58 9.85
CA PRO A 224 -31.96 3.24 10.12
C PRO A 224 -32.65 3.68 8.83
N ASP A 225 -31.90 4.13 7.80
CA ASP A 225 -32.45 4.54 6.51
C ASP A 225 -33.18 3.39 5.77
N ILE A 226 -32.77 2.13 5.99
CA ILE A 226 -33.42 0.96 5.42
C ILE A 226 -34.62 0.59 6.29
N ASN A 227 -34.41 0.44 7.59
CA ASN A 227 -35.46 -0.01 8.51
C ASN A 227 -36.62 0.99 8.63
N ALA A 228 -36.38 2.30 8.46
CA ALA A 228 -37.42 3.31 8.38
C ALA A 228 -38.42 3.10 7.21
N LEU A 229 -38.03 2.33 6.17
CA LEU A 229 -38.91 1.96 5.06
C LEU A 229 -39.83 0.77 5.41
N ASN A 230 -39.60 0.09 6.53
CA ASN A 230 -40.44 -1.01 6.97
C ASN A 230 -41.76 -0.49 7.57
N SER A 231 -42.74 -0.23 6.71
CA SER A 231 -44.07 0.22 7.12
C SER A 231 -44.89 -0.81 7.90
N ARG A 232 -44.42 -2.06 8.00
CA ARG A 232 -45.08 -3.13 8.77
C ARG A 232 -44.61 -3.19 10.21
N ALA A 233 -43.44 -2.63 10.52
CA ALA A 233 -42.91 -2.59 11.88
C ALA A 233 -43.62 -1.50 12.70
N GLU A 234 -44.03 -1.82 13.92
CA GLU A 234 -44.58 -0.85 14.86
C GLU A 234 -43.51 0.17 15.28
N VAL A 235 -42.27 -0.30 15.44
CA VAL A 235 -41.08 0.51 15.72
C VAL A 235 -40.04 0.26 14.62
N PRO A 236 -40.10 0.99 13.49
CA PRO A 236 -39.15 0.80 12.39
C PRO A 236 -37.71 1.20 12.74
N VAL A 237 -37.52 2.14 13.67
CA VAL A 237 -36.18 2.59 14.11
C VAL A 237 -36.16 2.69 15.63
N GLU A 238 -35.31 1.89 16.26
CA GLU A 238 -35.13 1.85 17.71
C GLU A 238 -33.65 1.93 18.08
N PHE A 239 -33.29 2.94 18.89
CA PHE A 239 -31.95 3.12 19.42
C PHE A 239 -31.95 2.98 20.95
N ILE A 240 -31.01 2.19 21.46
CA ILE A 240 -30.75 2.03 22.90
C ILE A 240 -29.39 2.62 23.21
N ASP A 241 -29.30 3.57 24.15
CA ASP A 241 -28.02 4.15 24.57
C ASP A 241 -27.12 3.10 25.27
N LEU A 242 -25.82 3.38 25.35
CA LEU A 242 -24.86 2.39 25.82
C LEU A 242 -24.99 2.08 27.32
N ASP A 243 -25.48 3.02 28.13
CA ASP A 243 -25.67 2.74 29.57
C ASP A 243 -26.79 1.73 29.77
N ARG A 244 -27.91 1.92 29.07
CA ARG A 244 -29.02 0.95 29.08
C ARG A 244 -28.62 -0.39 28.45
N TYR A 245 -27.84 -0.37 27.38
CA TYR A 245 -27.31 -1.59 26.76
C TYR A 245 -26.41 -2.38 27.72
N ARG A 246 -25.50 -1.71 28.42
CA ARG A 246 -24.61 -2.32 29.42
C ARG A 246 -25.38 -2.87 30.61
N GLN A 247 -26.37 -2.13 31.10
CA GLN A 247 -27.26 -2.65 32.15
C GLN A 247 -27.99 -3.91 31.68
N TRP A 248 -28.54 -3.89 30.47
CA TRP A 248 -29.21 -5.04 29.89
C TRP A 248 -28.29 -6.26 29.76
N LEU A 249 -27.04 -6.09 29.32
CA LEU A 249 -26.05 -7.18 29.29
C LEU A 249 -25.85 -7.82 30.67
N ARG A 250 -25.70 -6.99 31.72
CA ARG A 250 -25.58 -7.47 33.10
C ARG A 250 -26.82 -8.21 33.57
N ASP A 251 -28.00 -7.72 33.21
CA ASP A 251 -29.27 -8.38 33.51
C ASP A 251 -29.40 -9.74 32.80
N GLN A 252 -28.75 -9.92 31.65
CA GLN A 252 -28.64 -11.22 30.95
C GLN A 252 -27.50 -12.11 31.49
N GLY A 253 -26.74 -11.67 32.50
CA GLY A 253 -25.63 -12.42 33.07
C GLY A 253 -24.31 -12.32 32.30
N HIS A 254 -24.17 -11.33 31.42
CA HIS A 254 -22.96 -11.09 30.65
C HIS A 254 -22.03 -10.09 31.35
N ASP A 255 -20.72 -10.27 31.14
CA ASP A 255 -19.68 -9.36 31.60
C ASP A 255 -19.51 -8.21 30.58
N ASP A 256 -20.16 -7.09 30.88
CA ASP A 256 -20.13 -5.91 30.03
C ASP A 256 -18.74 -5.24 30.02
N ASP A 257 -18.03 -5.24 31.15
CA ASP A 257 -16.67 -4.67 31.25
C ASP A 257 -15.70 -5.40 30.33
N ARG A 258 -15.76 -6.74 30.28
CA ARG A 258 -14.92 -7.53 29.38
C ARG A 258 -15.24 -7.30 27.91
N LEU A 259 -16.53 -7.16 27.55
CA LEU A 259 -16.92 -6.80 26.18
C LEU A 259 -16.38 -5.42 25.81
N PHE A 260 -16.56 -4.41 26.67
CA PHE A 260 -16.13 -3.06 26.38
C PHE A 260 -14.60 -2.92 26.38
N ALA A 261 -13.87 -3.68 27.19
CA ALA A 261 -12.41 -3.76 27.08
C ALA A 261 -11.96 -4.28 25.71
N ARG A 262 -12.66 -5.28 25.13
CA ARG A 262 -12.40 -5.74 23.75
C ARG A 262 -12.75 -4.68 22.71
N ILE A 263 -13.82 -3.91 22.94
CA ILE A 263 -14.21 -2.79 22.06
C ILE A 263 -13.14 -1.68 22.11
N HIS A 264 -12.59 -1.37 23.28
CA HIS A 264 -11.51 -0.39 23.43
C HIS A 264 -10.25 -0.83 22.63
N ASP A 265 -9.86 -2.10 22.75
CA ASP A 265 -8.77 -2.69 21.96
C ASP A 265 -9.06 -2.60 20.46
N LEU A 266 -10.26 -2.98 20.03
CA LEU A 266 -10.69 -2.89 18.62
C LEU A 266 -10.55 -1.47 18.08
N VAL A 267 -11.00 -0.46 18.82
CA VAL A 267 -10.91 0.96 18.41
C VAL A 267 -9.45 1.39 18.32
N ALA A 268 -8.65 1.13 19.36
CA ALA A 268 -7.24 1.53 19.41
C ALA A 268 -6.43 0.88 18.27
N LEU A 269 -6.56 -0.44 18.09
CA LEU A 269 -5.86 -1.19 17.04
C LEU A 269 -6.32 -0.78 15.63
N THR A 270 -7.60 -0.47 15.46
CA THR A 270 -8.12 0.09 14.21
C THR A 270 -7.45 1.43 13.89
N THR A 271 -7.34 2.34 14.85
CA THR A 271 -6.67 3.63 14.60
C THR A 271 -5.17 3.48 14.35
N ILE A 272 -4.49 2.62 15.10
CA ILE A 272 -3.05 2.31 14.88
C ILE A 272 -2.81 1.77 13.46
N SER A 273 -3.71 0.92 12.94
CA SER A 273 -3.58 0.34 11.59
C SER A 273 -3.56 1.37 10.45
N ALA A 274 -4.06 2.58 10.70
CA ALA A 274 -4.17 3.64 9.70
C ALA A 274 -3.25 4.85 9.94
N VAL A 275 -2.62 4.94 11.12
CA VAL A 275 -1.90 6.16 11.54
C VAL A 275 -0.78 6.55 10.56
N ASP A 276 -0.03 5.58 10.04
CA ASP A 276 1.06 5.83 9.09
C ASP A 276 0.56 6.39 7.76
N ALA A 277 -0.57 5.87 7.25
CA ALA A 277 -1.19 6.36 6.04
C ALA A 277 -1.74 7.78 6.22
N MET A 278 -2.34 8.07 7.38
CA MET A 278 -2.84 9.40 7.72
C MET A 278 -1.70 10.42 7.87
N ARG A 279 -0.62 10.08 8.60
CA ARG A 279 0.58 10.93 8.75
C ARG A 279 1.20 11.27 7.39
N ARG A 280 1.46 10.24 6.56
CA ARG A 280 2.03 10.39 5.21
C ARG A 280 1.17 11.30 4.34
N ARG A 281 -0.15 11.09 4.34
CA ARG A 281 -1.05 11.88 3.50
C ARG A 281 -1.24 13.31 4.01
N THR A 282 -1.23 13.53 5.32
CA THR A 282 -1.27 14.85 5.95
C THR A 282 -0.03 15.67 5.57
N ALA A 283 1.16 15.08 5.66
CA ALA A 283 2.39 15.71 5.21
C ALA A 283 2.37 16.06 3.71
N GLN A 284 1.92 15.13 2.86
CA GLN A 284 1.77 15.37 1.41
C GLN A 284 0.77 16.48 1.06
N ALA A 285 -0.26 16.67 1.89
CA ALA A 285 -1.23 17.75 1.71
C ALA A 285 -0.67 19.13 2.12
N GLY A 286 0.45 19.17 2.85
CA GLY A 286 1.00 20.39 3.44
C GLY A 286 0.11 20.94 4.56
N ALA A 287 -0.58 20.05 5.28
CA ALA A 287 -1.45 20.41 6.39
C ALA A 287 -0.67 20.39 7.70
N ASP A 288 -0.88 21.37 8.58
CA ASP A 288 -0.42 21.28 9.96
C ASP A 288 -1.34 20.32 10.73
N PRO A 289 -0.88 19.13 11.14
CA PRO A 289 -1.73 18.13 11.81
C PRO A 289 -2.35 18.66 13.10
N ARG A 290 -1.74 19.66 13.76
CA ARG A 290 -2.29 20.28 14.99
C ARG A 290 -3.57 21.04 14.73
N GLY A 291 -3.81 21.49 13.50
CA GLY A 291 -5.05 22.15 13.09
C GLY A 291 -6.18 21.18 12.74
N CYS A 292 -5.92 19.88 12.72
CA CYS A 292 -6.87 18.86 12.30
C CYS A 292 -7.38 18.03 13.49
N TYR A 293 -8.62 17.58 13.41
CA TYR A 293 -9.19 16.55 14.28
C TYR A 293 -10.16 15.69 13.46
N GLU A 294 -10.59 14.54 13.96
CA GLU A 294 -11.49 13.65 13.18
C GLU A 294 -12.51 12.97 14.09
N LEU A 295 -13.79 13.23 13.83
CA LEU A 295 -14.91 12.51 14.46
C LEU A 295 -15.39 11.38 13.55
N LEU A 296 -15.27 10.15 14.03
CA LEU A 296 -15.65 8.93 13.33
C LEU A 296 -16.85 8.27 14.00
N GLY A 297 -17.73 7.67 13.19
CA GLY A 297 -18.77 6.76 13.67
C GLY A 297 -18.44 5.32 13.34
N LEU A 298 -17.94 4.55 14.30
CA LEU A 298 -17.58 3.15 14.11
C LEU A 298 -18.82 2.27 14.37
N ASP A 299 -19.13 1.37 13.42
CA ASP A 299 -20.20 0.38 13.57
C ASP A 299 -19.59 -0.98 13.93
N CYS A 300 -19.98 -1.50 15.10
CA CYS A 300 -19.48 -2.75 15.67
C CYS A 300 -20.63 -3.74 15.87
N LEU A 301 -20.53 -4.94 15.30
CA LEU A 301 -21.42 -6.07 15.62
C LEU A 301 -20.90 -6.77 16.88
N VAL A 302 -21.78 -7.39 17.65
CA VAL A 302 -21.41 -8.33 18.72
C VAL A 302 -21.98 -9.69 18.36
N ASP A 303 -21.15 -10.73 18.37
CA ASP A 303 -21.61 -12.10 18.12
C ASP A 303 -22.12 -12.79 19.40
N ASP A 304 -22.73 -13.96 19.25
CA ASP A 304 -23.30 -14.77 20.33
C ASP A 304 -22.28 -15.21 21.41
N THR A 305 -20.98 -15.14 21.12
CA THR A 305 -19.88 -15.35 22.08
C THR A 305 -19.43 -14.05 22.76
N LEU A 306 -20.15 -12.94 22.52
CA LEU A 306 -19.84 -11.58 22.92
C LEU A 306 -18.52 -11.04 22.33
N ARG A 307 -18.07 -11.55 21.19
CA ARG A 307 -16.92 -10.97 20.50
C ARG A 307 -17.36 -9.77 19.66
N PRO A 308 -16.69 -8.62 19.80
CA PRO A 308 -16.96 -7.46 18.97
C PRO A 308 -16.29 -7.61 17.60
N TRP A 309 -17.02 -7.20 16.55
CA TRP A 309 -16.57 -7.21 15.16
C TRP A 309 -16.75 -5.83 14.53
N ILE A 310 -15.68 -5.24 13.99
CA ILE A 310 -15.79 -4.00 13.24
C ILE A 310 -16.42 -4.27 11.87
N LEU A 311 -17.43 -3.47 11.52
CA LEU A 311 -18.09 -3.56 10.21
C LEU A 311 -17.65 -2.44 9.27
N GLU A 312 -17.57 -1.21 9.78
CA GLU A 312 -17.13 -0.03 9.04
C GLU A 312 -16.82 1.16 9.98
N CYS A 313 -16.00 2.10 9.51
CA CYS A 313 -15.88 3.43 10.10
C CYS A 313 -16.53 4.46 9.18
N ASN A 314 -17.51 5.20 9.69
CA ASN A 314 -18.21 6.23 8.92
C ASN A 314 -17.51 7.58 9.05
N LEU A 315 -17.12 8.16 7.92
CA LEU A 315 -16.72 9.56 7.82
C LEU A 315 -17.92 10.47 8.11
N SER A 316 -17.74 11.47 8.96
CA SER A 316 -18.79 12.41 9.38
C SER A 316 -20.06 11.65 9.85
N PRO A 317 -20.08 11.01 11.03
CA PRO A 317 -21.27 10.28 11.48
C PRO A 317 -22.54 11.15 11.48
N SER A 318 -23.71 10.55 11.23
CA SER A 318 -24.97 11.31 11.25
C SER A 318 -25.25 11.89 12.63
N LEU A 319 -25.43 13.20 12.69
CA LEU A 319 -25.81 13.94 13.88
C LEU A 319 -27.31 14.30 13.89
N GLY A 320 -28.05 14.07 12.80
CA GLY A 320 -29.51 14.22 12.79
C GLY A 320 -30.22 13.16 13.65
N ILE A 321 -31.47 13.42 14.06
CA ILE A 321 -32.26 12.50 14.90
C ILE A 321 -33.06 11.57 14.01
N CYS A 322 -32.85 10.26 14.15
CA CYS A 322 -33.46 9.24 13.30
C CYS A 322 -34.62 8.53 14.00
N ALA A 323 -34.52 8.27 15.30
CA ALA A 323 -35.55 7.55 16.04
C ALA A 323 -36.69 8.50 16.42
N ALA A 324 -37.92 7.96 16.51
CA ALA A 324 -39.04 8.71 17.07
C ALA A 324 -38.80 9.05 18.56
N PRO A 325 -39.40 10.12 19.11
CA PRO A 325 -39.13 10.58 20.47
C PRO A 325 -39.27 9.52 21.57
N ASP A 326 -40.20 8.59 21.41
CA ASP A 326 -40.48 7.52 22.38
C ASP A 326 -39.62 6.26 22.16
N ASN A 327 -38.97 6.14 21.00
CA ASN A 327 -38.18 4.98 20.58
C ASN A 327 -36.67 5.26 20.63
N GLY A 328 -36.27 6.21 21.48
CA GLY A 328 -34.87 6.61 21.68
C GLY A 328 -34.50 7.96 21.07
N GLY A 329 -35.38 8.63 20.31
CA GLY A 329 -35.07 9.91 19.67
C GLY A 329 -34.71 11.05 20.62
N ARG A 330 -35.36 11.12 21.79
CA ARG A 330 -35.02 12.12 22.84
C ARG A 330 -33.64 11.88 23.43
N THR A 331 -33.31 10.62 23.69
CA THR A 331 -31.97 10.22 24.15
C THR A 331 -30.92 10.45 23.07
N GLU A 332 -31.25 10.16 21.82
CA GLU A 332 -30.40 10.42 20.66
C GLU A 332 -30.03 11.90 20.56
N GLU A 333 -31.01 12.79 20.74
CA GLU A 333 -30.80 14.23 20.74
C GLU A 333 -29.89 14.70 21.88
N ALA A 334 -30.14 14.23 23.09
CA ALA A 334 -29.32 14.58 24.26
C ALA A 334 -27.86 14.13 24.09
N VAL A 335 -27.64 12.85 23.76
CA VAL A 335 -26.31 12.25 23.60
C VAL A 335 -25.52 12.93 22.49
N LYS A 336 -26.14 13.23 21.34
CA LYS A 336 -25.44 13.90 20.23
C LYS A 336 -25.14 15.36 20.53
N GLY A 337 -26.03 16.06 21.24
CA GLY A 337 -25.79 17.42 21.69
C GLY A 337 -24.63 17.51 22.68
N GLU A 338 -24.56 16.57 23.63
CA GLU A 338 -23.44 16.46 24.59
C GLU A 338 -22.13 16.07 23.90
N LEU A 339 -22.16 15.09 23.00
CA LEU A 339 -21.00 14.67 22.19
C LEU A 339 -20.34 15.86 21.49
N VAL A 340 -21.13 16.73 20.84
CA VAL A 340 -20.61 17.87 20.10
C VAL A 340 -20.08 18.96 21.03
N ARG A 341 -20.74 19.22 22.17
CA ARG A 341 -20.24 20.16 23.18
C ARG A 341 -18.91 19.70 23.76
N ASP A 342 -18.83 18.44 24.17
CA ASP A 342 -17.60 17.84 24.72
C ASP A 342 -16.48 17.83 23.66
N LEU A 343 -16.80 17.58 22.39
CA LEU A 343 -15.82 17.63 21.29
C LEU A 343 -15.22 19.04 21.15
N ILE A 344 -16.08 20.07 21.13
CA ILE A 344 -15.66 21.47 20.99
C ILE A 344 -14.72 21.87 22.14
N SER A 345 -15.03 21.43 23.37
CA SER A 345 -14.20 21.64 24.54
C SER A 345 -12.89 20.85 24.51
N LEU A 346 -12.93 19.56 24.14
CA LEU A 346 -11.75 18.68 24.10
C LEU A 346 -10.69 19.24 23.13
N VAL A 347 -11.07 19.57 21.89
CA VAL A 347 -10.15 20.05 20.84
C VAL A 347 -9.79 21.54 20.97
N ASP A 348 -10.34 22.21 22.00
CA ASP A 348 -10.16 23.63 22.28
C ASP A 348 -10.42 24.52 21.06
N ILE A 349 -11.59 24.36 20.40
CA ILE A 349 -12.01 25.27 19.31
C ILE A 349 -12.07 26.72 19.79
N PRO A 350 -12.57 27.02 21.02
CA PRO A 350 -12.52 28.37 21.57
C PRO A 350 -11.10 28.89 21.78
N GLY A 351 -10.05 28.08 21.72
CA GLY A 351 -8.67 28.56 21.85
C GLY A 351 -8.47 29.41 23.09
N ASP A 352 -9.09 29.04 24.21
CA ASP A 352 -8.96 29.74 25.48
C ASP A 352 -7.57 29.45 26.11
N ASP A 353 -6.94 28.37 25.67
CA ASP A 353 -5.56 27.98 25.97
C ASP A 353 -4.61 28.65 24.95
N THR A 354 -4.49 29.98 24.97
CA THR A 354 -3.51 30.70 24.13
C THR A 354 -2.09 30.49 24.66
N ARG A 355 -1.52 29.31 24.44
CA ARG A 355 -0.07 29.13 24.47
C ARG A 355 0.47 29.58 23.11
N GLU A 356 1.30 30.63 23.10
CA GLU A 356 2.06 31.00 21.91
C GLU A 356 2.76 29.72 21.41
N ALA A 357 2.61 29.42 20.12
CA ALA A 357 3.33 28.30 19.52
C ALA A 357 4.82 28.58 19.70
N ALA A 358 5.45 27.89 20.67
CA ALA A 358 6.89 27.95 20.82
C ALA A 358 7.51 27.46 19.49
N ASP A 359 8.39 28.28 18.91
CA ASP A 359 9.17 27.87 17.75
C ASP A 359 10.14 26.77 18.20
N GLY A 360 9.75 25.51 18.00
CA GLY A 360 10.53 24.35 18.40
C GLY A 360 9.72 23.05 18.42
N THR A 361 10.42 21.91 18.43
CA THR A 361 9.79 20.62 18.73
C THR A 361 9.38 20.62 20.21
N PRO A 362 8.13 20.29 20.55
CA PRO A 362 7.69 20.27 21.95
C PRO A 362 8.52 19.25 22.73
N ASP A 363 9.00 19.64 23.91
CA ASP A 363 9.66 18.72 24.82
C ASP A 363 8.64 17.78 25.50
N THR A 364 9.14 16.76 26.19
CA THR A 364 8.28 15.77 26.87
C THR A 364 7.32 16.42 27.87
N ALA A 365 7.77 17.44 28.61
CA ALA A 365 6.94 18.11 29.61
C ALA A 365 5.79 18.88 28.96
N GLN A 366 6.05 19.53 27.82
CA GLN A 366 5.04 20.21 27.04
C GLN A 366 4.00 19.22 26.49
N LEU A 367 4.44 18.09 25.91
CA LEU A 367 3.54 17.06 25.39
C LEU A 367 2.62 16.51 26.50
N VAL A 368 3.16 16.24 27.68
CA VAL A 368 2.38 15.79 28.85
C VAL A 368 1.38 16.85 29.28
N ALA A 369 1.81 18.11 29.45
CA ALA A 369 0.94 19.20 29.86
C ALA A 369 -0.21 19.45 28.86
N GLU A 370 0.05 19.32 27.56
CA GLU A 370 -0.97 19.40 26.51
C GLU A 370 -1.97 18.24 26.61
N ALA A 371 -1.48 17.00 26.79
CA ALA A 371 -2.34 15.83 26.91
C ALA A 371 -3.20 15.84 28.19
N GLU A 372 -2.65 16.32 29.32
CA GLU A 372 -3.38 16.49 30.58
C GLU A 372 -4.42 17.60 30.50
N ALA A 373 -4.09 18.74 29.86
CA ALA A 373 -5.05 19.81 29.64
C ALA A 373 -6.21 19.36 28.73
N GLU A 374 -5.92 18.60 27.68
CA GLU A 374 -6.95 17.97 26.86
C GLU A 374 -7.79 16.97 27.67
N GLN A 375 -7.15 16.13 28.49
CA GLN A 375 -7.86 15.18 29.36
C GLN A 375 -8.80 15.87 30.37
N ALA A 376 -8.40 17.04 30.89
CA ALA A 376 -9.23 17.83 31.80
C ALA A 376 -10.50 18.38 31.13
N ARG A 377 -10.48 18.57 29.81
CA ARG A 377 -11.62 19.05 29.00
C ARG A 377 -12.42 17.93 28.34
N ALA A 378 -12.13 16.67 28.65
CA ALA A 378 -12.64 15.56 27.87
C ALA A 378 -14.14 15.28 28.00
N GLY A 379 -14.80 15.77 29.05
CA GLY A 379 -16.22 15.50 29.26
C GLY A 379 -16.52 13.99 29.21
N GLY A 380 -17.44 13.58 28.34
CA GLY A 380 -17.80 12.18 28.10
C GLY A 380 -16.77 11.35 27.32
N PHE A 381 -15.66 11.93 26.84
CA PHE A 381 -14.60 11.20 26.12
C PHE A 381 -13.65 10.47 27.08
N LEU A 382 -13.42 9.19 26.79
CA LEU A 382 -12.40 8.35 27.42
C LEU A 382 -11.17 8.27 26.52
N ARG A 383 -9.99 8.63 27.03
CA ARG A 383 -8.73 8.46 26.30
C ARG A 383 -8.38 6.98 26.16
N LEU A 384 -8.21 6.54 24.92
CA LEU A 384 -7.74 5.18 24.58
C LEU A 384 -6.25 5.18 24.24
N LEU A 385 -5.78 6.21 23.55
CA LEU A 385 -4.37 6.39 23.19
C LEU A 385 -3.89 7.81 23.54
N PRO A 386 -2.69 7.98 24.11
CA PRO A 386 -1.86 6.91 24.70
C PRO A 386 -2.61 6.19 25.83
N ALA A 387 -2.45 4.87 25.90
CA ALA A 387 -3.10 4.03 26.90
C ALA A 387 -2.40 4.15 28.25
N ASP A 388 -3.10 3.83 29.35
CA ASP A 388 -2.50 3.79 30.69
C ASP A 388 -1.37 2.75 30.79
N GLU A 389 -1.42 1.71 29.95
CA GLU A 389 -0.37 0.72 29.74
C GLU A 389 0.09 0.77 28.26
N PRO A 390 1.01 1.69 27.88
CA PRO A 390 1.42 1.86 26.48
C PRO A 390 2.03 0.59 25.85
N GLU A 391 2.70 -0.21 26.67
CA GLU A 391 3.35 -1.48 26.30
C GLU A 391 2.39 -2.46 25.62
N ARG A 392 1.10 -2.41 25.99
CA ARG A 392 0.04 -3.22 25.40
C ARG A 392 -0.14 -2.96 23.89
N TYR A 393 0.31 -1.81 23.39
CA TYR A 393 0.11 -1.37 22.02
C TYR A 393 1.40 -1.14 21.21
N LEU A 394 2.58 -1.08 21.85
CA LEU A 394 3.85 -0.73 21.19
C LEU A 394 4.14 -1.58 19.94
N SER A 395 3.99 -2.90 20.03
CA SER A 395 4.27 -3.82 18.91
C SER A 395 3.33 -3.64 17.71
N TYR A 396 2.19 -2.97 17.88
CA TYR A 396 1.23 -2.70 16.81
C TYR A 396 1.53 -1.43 16.02
N PHE A 397 2.46 -0.59 16.47
CA PHE A 397 3.01 0.45 15.60
C PHE A 397 4.01 -0.15 14.61
N SER A 398 4.18 0.44 13.42
CA SER A 398 5.33 0.10 12.57
C SER A 398 6.62 0.46 13.32
N LEU A 399 6.69 1.72 13.74
CA LEU A 399 7.53 2.26 14.81
C LEU A 399 6.72 3.44 15.40
N PRO A 400 6.49 3.54 16.72
CA PRO A 400 5.89 4.75 17.30
C PRO A 400 6.78 5.95 16.97
N SER A 401 6.19 7.13 16.81
CA SER A 401 7.00 8.32 16.57
C SER A 401 7.77 8.72 17.83
N LEU A 402 8.76 9.60 17.65
CA LEU A 402 9.51 10.12 18.79
C LEU A 402 8.59 10.84 19.79
N ALA A 403 7.60 11.58 19.28
CA ALA A 403 6.61 12.25 20.12
C ALA A 403 5.66 11.25 20.80
N ASP A 404 5.24 10.19 20.10
CA ASP A 404 4.42 9.11 20.71
C ASP A 404 5.15 8.49 21.92
N SER A 405 6.43 8.18 21.73
CA SER A 405 7.27 7.56 22.76
C SER A 405 7.50 8.51 23.93
N ALA A 406 7.88 9.77 23.65
CA ALA A 406 8.09 10.78 24.67
C ALA A 406 6.82 11.03 25.50
N LEU A 407 5.65 11.16 24.86
CA LEU A 407 4.39 11.35 25.58
C LEU A 407 4.05 10.15 26.46
N ALA A 408 4.23 8.92 25.96
CA ALA A 408 3.96 7.70 26.71
C ALA A 408 4.85 7.59 27.96
N GLU A 409 6.16 7.84 27.84
CA GLU A 409 7.10 7.84 28.97
C GLU A 409 6.75 8.93 29.99
N GLY A 410 6.43 10.12 29.51
CA GLY A 410 6.08 11.26 30.35
C GLY A 410 4.82 11.02 31.18
N LEU A 411 3.79 10.40 30.60
CA LEU A 411 2.53 10.10 31.30
C LEU A 411 2.67 8.96 32.32
N VAL A 412 3.44 7.91 32.00
CA VAL A 412 3.62 6.76 32.91
C VAL A 412 4.72 7.03 33.95
N GLY A 413 5.61 7.99 33.69
CA GLY A 413 6.73 8.34 34.58
C GLY A 413 7.84 7.28 34.61
N ARG A 414 7.96 6.46 33.56
CA ARG A 414 9.00 5.43 33.41
C ARG A 414 9.44 5.31 31.96
N ALA A 415 10.68 4.86 31.74
CA ALA A 415 11.19 4.59 30.40
C ALA A 415 10.43 3.44 29.73
N MET A 416 10.18 3.55 28.43
CA MET A 416 9.61 2.46 27.65
C MET A 416 10.64 1.35 27.39
N PRO A 417 10.22 0.09 27.17
CA PRO A 417 11.12 -0.95 26.70
C PRO A 417 11.81 -0.54 25.38
N PRO A 418 13.10 -0.91 25.19
CA PRO A 418 13.83 -0.54 23.99
C PRO A 418 13.20 -1.15 22.74
N LEU A 419 12.98 -0.31 21.73
CA LEU A 419 12.38 -0.69 20.45
C LEU A 419 13.45 -1.27 19.52
N ARG A 420 13.69 -2.57 19.62
CA ARG A 420 14.63 -3.26 18.74
C ARG A 420 13.99 -3.57 17.38
N LEU A 421 14.75 -3.34 16.32
CA LEU A 421 14.32 -3.55 14.95
C LEU A 421 15.04 -4.74 14.33
N ARG A 422 14.42 -5.34 13.33
CA ARG A 422 15.03 -6.37 12.48
C ARG A 422 14.64 -6.13 11.03
N ARG A 423 15.44 -6.69 10.11
CA ARG A 423 15.13 -6.71 8.68
C ARG A 423 13.79 -7.38 8.42
N ARG A 424 13.02 -6.80 7.51
CA ARG A 424 11.78 -7.34 6.98
C ARG A 424 11.80 -7.19 5.46
N HIS A 425 11.66 -8.30 4.73
CA HIS A 425 11.62 -8.32 3.27
C HIS A 425 12.81 -7.63 2.55
N ALA A 426 13.90 -7.34 3.26
CA ALA A 426 15.04 -6.58 2.76
C ALA A 426 16.32 -7.42 2.75
N VAL A 427 17.07 -7.31 1.66
CA VAL A 427 18.39 -7.94 1.47
C VAL A 427 19.47 -6.87 1.50
N GLU A 428 20.55 -7.14 2.24
CA GLU A 428 21.75 -6.29 2.25
C GLU A 428 22.72 -6.75 1.16
N LEU A 429 23.20 -5.79 0.39
CA LEU A 429 24.18 -5.99 -0.67
C LEU A 429 25.36 -5.07 -0.37
N VAL A 430 26.53 -5.66 -0.19
CA VAL A 430 27.73 -4.92 0.20
C VAL A 430 28.77 -5.04 -0.90
N ASP A 431 29.35 -3.90 -1.28
CA ASP A 431 30.48 -3.81 -2.21
C ASP A 431 31.48 -2.81 -1.63
N GLU A 432 32.70 -3.28 -1.39
CA GLU A 432 33.75 -2.54 -0.66
C GLU A 432 33.24 -1.99 0.70
N ALA A 433 32.97 -0.69 0.76
CA ALA A 433 32.47 0.02 1.94
C ALA A 433 31.06 0.62 1.74
N ARG A 434 30.35 0.21 0.68
CA ARG A 434 29.01 0.72 0.35
C ARG A 434 27.95 -0.34 0.59
N LEU A 435 26.82 0.11 1.11
CA LEU A 435 25.62 -0.69 1.34
C LEU A 435 24.55 -0.34 0.30
N ALA A 436 23.87 -1.35 -0.22
CA ALA A 436 22.59 -1.21 -0.89
C ALA A 436 21.57 -2.17 -0.28
N LEU A 437 20.30 -1.80 -0.38
CA LEU A 437 19.18 -2.57 0.13
C LEU A 437 18.24 -2.92 -1.02
N TYR A 438 17.74 -4.15 -1.03
CA TYR A 438 16.74 -4.60 -1.99
C TYR A 438 15.48 -5.10 -1.27
N ASP A 439 14.32 -4.51 -1.61
CA ASP A 439 13.00 -4.96 -1.14
C ASP A 439 12.48 -6.09 -2.02
N THR A 440 12.48 -7.30 -1.46
CA THR A 440 12.04 -8.54 -2.11
C THR A 440 10.53 -8.60 -2.39
N ARG A 441 9.71 -7.72 -1.81
CA ARG A 441 8.28 -7.64 -2.17
C ARG A 441 8.03 -6.68 -3.33
N SER A 442 8.62 -5.49 -3.28
CA SER A 442 8.34 -4.46 -4.27
C SER A 442 9.33 -4.42 -5.44
N GLY A 443 10.46 -5.13 -5.32
CA GLY A 443 11.56 -5.08 -6.27
C GLY A 443 12.34 -3.76 -6.24
N ARG A 444 12.11 -2.91 -5.24
CA ARG A 444 12.79 -1.61 -5.12
C ARG A 444 14.21 -1.79 -4.61
N TYR A 445 15.11 -1.04 -5.22
CA TYR A 445 16.53 -1.01 -4.88
C TYR A 445 16.89 0.36 -4.30
N TYR A 446 17.55 0.35 -3.14
CA TYR A 446 17.92 1.54 -2.38
C TYR A 446 19.43 1.61 -2.20
N ARG A 447 20.02 2.78 -2.43
CA ARG A 447 21.43 3.08 -2.13
C ARG A 447 21.47 4.16 -1.04
N PRO A 448 21.46 3.78 0.26
CA PRO A 448 21.57 4.74 1.34
C PRO A 448 22.89 5.52 1.26
N ASN A 449 22.89 6.77 1.74
CA ASN A 449 24.13 7.49 2.01
C ASN A 449 24.84 6.91 3.25
N ASP A 450 26.06 7.34 3.54
CA ASP A 450 26.89 6.76 4.62
C ASP A 450 26.20 6.82 5.99
N THR A 451 25.55 7.94 6.33
CA THR A 451 24.81 8.08 7.59
C THR A 451 23.64 7.10 7.68
N ALA A 452 22.84 6.99 6.62
CA ALA A 452 21.74 6.05 6.56
C ALA A 452 22.25 4.60 6.57
N ALA A 453 23.34 4.29 5.87
CA ALA A 453 23.93 2.96 5.91
C ALA A 453 24.34 2.57 7.35
N LEU A 454 24.94 3.49 8.10
CA LEU A 454 25.31 3.25 9.51
C LEU A 454 24.08 3.12 10.43
N ILE A 455 23.04 3.96 10.26
CA ILE A 455 21.77 3.81 10.99
C ILE A 455 21.18 2.41 10.74
N TRP A 456 21.17 1.97 9.49
CA TRP A 456 20.66 0.65 9.11
C TRP A 456 21.44 -0.46 9.82
N LEU A 457 22.77 -0.45 9.73
CA LEU A 457 23.64 -1.48 10.32
C LEU A 457 23.46 -1.56 11.84
N LEU A 458 23.48 -0.43 12.54
CA LEU A 458 23.29 -0.40 13.99
C LEU A 458 21.89 -0.89 14.40
N ALA A 459 20.86 -0.55 13.62
CA ALA A 459 19.50 -1.03 13.87
C ALA A 459 19.37 -2.54 13.67
N THR A 460 20.00 -3.11 12.63
CA THR A 460 19.95 -4.55 12.35
C THR A 460 20.86 -5.37 13.27
N GLU A 461 21.86 -4.75 13.91
CA GLU A 461 22.63 -5.29 15.05
C GLU A 461 21.83 -5.25 16.37
N GLY A 462 20.67 -4.61 16.38
CA GLY A 462 19.71 -4.63 17.48
C GLY A 462 19.86 -3.51 18.49
N LEU A 463 20.54 -2.42 18.15
CA LEU A 463 20.48 -1.17 18.91
C LEU A 463 19.10 -0.52 18.73
N ASP A 464 18.59 0.09 19.79
CA ASP A 464 17.39 0.91 19.71
C ASP A 464 17.68 2.32 19.14
N PRO A 465 16.66 3.07 18.71
CA PRO A 465 16.86 4.38 18.07
C PRO A 465 17.69 5.38 18.87
N ASP A 466 17.59 5.38 20.20
CA ASP A 466 18.31 6.33 21.04
C ASP A 466 19.78 5.93 21.19
N ALA A 467 20.06 4.64 21.37
CA ALA A 467 21.43 4.11 21.33
C ALA A 467 22.13 4.39 19.98
N ILE A 468 21.41 4.27 18.85
CA ILE A 468 21.95 4.60 17.52
C ILE A 468 22.35 6.08 17.45
N ALA A 469 21.50 6.98 17.94
CA ALA A 469 21.80 8.41 17.94
C ALA A 469 23.04 8.74 18.80
N GLU A 470 23.21 8.07 19.94
CA GLU A 470 24.39 8.22 20.80
C GLU A 470 25.69 7.73 20.13
N GLU A 471 25.65 6.58 19.43
CA GLU A 471 26.79 6.07 18.67
C GLU A 471 27.20 7.01 17.53
N LEU A 472 26.21 7.51 16.77
CA LEU A 472 26.47 8.49 15.71
C LEU A 472 27.04 9.80 16.26
N ALA A 473 26.54 10.27 17.41
CA ALA A 473 27.05 11.47 18.06
C ALA A 473 28.51 11.30 18.49
N ARG A 474 28.85 10.13 19.03
CA ARG A 474 30.22 9.76 19.43
C ARG A 474 31.16 9.71 18.23
N ALA A 475 30.77 9.02 17.17
CA ALA A 475 31.55 8.93 15.94
C ALA A 475 31.80 10.30 15.30
N ALA A 476 30.80 11.19 15.29
CA ALA A 476 30.95 12.55 14.80
C ALA A 476 31.93 13.38 15.66
N ALA A 477 31.85 13.25 16.99
CA ALA A 477 32.76 13.92 17.92
C ALA A 477 34.21 13.45 17.74
N GLU A 478 34.44 12.15 17.55
CA GLU A 478 35.75 11.58 17.24
C GLU A 478 36.31 12.08 15.90
N ALA A 479 35.45 12.32 14.92
CA ALA A 479 35.80 12.93 13.64
C ALA A 479 35.99 14.46 13.71
N GLY A 480 35.91 15.07 14.90
CA GLY A 480 36.10 16.51 15.11
C GLY A 480 34.88 17.38 14.81
N THR A 481 33.69 16.78 14.69
CA THR A 481 32.43 17.46 14.42
C THR A 481 31.56 17.45 15.68
N MET A 482 30.95 18.57 16.07
CA MET A 482 30.02 18.61 17.20
C MET A 482 28.57 18.58 16.68
N PRO A 483 27.90 17.42 16.65
CA PRO A 483 26.53 17.33 16.16
C PRO A 483 25.53 17.93 17.16
N ASP A 484 24.44 18.48 16.64
CA ASP A 484 23.25 18.79 17.45
C ASP A 484 22.56 17.48 17.84
N GLY A 485 22.82 17.00 19.07
CA GLY A 485 22.32 15.72 19.58
C GLY A 485 20.80 15.56 19.45
N PRO A 486 19.98 16.52 19.91
CA PRO A 486 18.54 16.51 19.69
C PRO A 486 18.12 16.42 18.21
N ALA A 487 18.79 17.14 17.31
CA ALA A 487 18.49 17.03 15.88
C ALA A 487 18.86 15.66 15.32
N LEU A 488 20.05 15.16 15.64
CA LEU A 488 20.50 13.83 15.23
C LEU A 488 19.54 12.73 15.71
N ARG A 489 19.09 12.81 16.97
CA ARG A 489 18.08 11.90 17.52
C ARG A 489 16.80 11.93 16.69
N ARG A 490 16.27 13.11 16.35
CA ARG A 490 15.09 13.23 15.48
C ARG A 490 15.31 12.59 14.11
N ASP A 491 16.47 12.81 13.50
CA ASP A 491 16.79 12.30 12.16
C ASP A 491 16.89 10.77 12.16
N VAL A 492 17.47 10.17 13.21
CA VAL A 492 17.53 8.71 13.40
C VAL A 492 16.12 8.12 13.51
N TRP A 493 15.28 8.67 14.39
CA TRP A 493 13.90 8.21 14.57
C TRP A 493 13.06 8.36 13.30
N ALA A 494 13.22 9.47 12.57
CA ALA A 494 12.54 9.70 11.30
C ALA A 494 12.96 8.68 10.24
N THR A 495 14.26 8.45 10.09
CA THR A 495 14.83 7.50 9.11
C THR A 495 14.37 6.07 9.38
N LEU A 496 14.46 5.61 10.64
CA LEU A 496 13.97 4.29 11.03
C LEU A 496 12.46 4.16 10.85
N GLY A 497 11.70 5.22 11.15
CA GLY A 497 10.27 5.29 10.92
C GLY A 497 9.90 5.13 9.46
N ASP A 498 10.63 5.75 8.53
CA ASP A 498 10.43 5.59 7.09
C ASP A 498 10.67 4.16 6.63
N TRP A 499 11.77 3.52 7.06
CA TRP A 499 12.04 2.12 6.71
C TRP A 499 11.04 1.13 7.31
N CYS A 500 10.53 1.38 8.52
CA CYS A 500 9.47 0.57 9.10
C CYS A 500 8.16 0.72 8.31
N ARG A 501 7.82 1.94 7.88
CA ARG A 501 6.63 2.22 7.07
C ARG A 501 6.70 1.63 5.67
N ASP A 502 7.88 1.65 5.06
CA ASP A 502 8.11 1.05 3.74
C ASP A 502 8.30 -0.47 3.81
N GLY A 503 8.38 -1.02 5.03
CA GLY A 503 8.38 -2.46 5.29
C GLY A 503 9.75 -3.12 5.22
N LEU A 504 10.83 -2.33 5.15
CA LEU A 504 12.23 -2.79 5.16
C LEU A 504 12.69 -3.22 6.56
N LEU A 505 12.13 -2.60 7.59
CA LEU A 505 12.34 -2.95 9.00
C LEU A 505 11.01 -3.29 9.68
N CYS A 506 11.06 -4.08 10.75
CA CYS A 506 9.96 -4.21 11.70
C CYS A 506 10.47 -4.36 13.12
N GLN A 507 9.58 -4.08 14.09
CA GLN A 507 9.85 -4.38 15.50
C GLN A 507 10.10 -5.88 15.70
N GLN A 508 11.13 -6.18 16.47
CA GLN A 508 11.54 -7.54 16.79
C GLN A 508 10.56 -8.18 17.79
N GLY A 509 9.84 -9.21 17.35
CA GLY A 509 9.10 -10.13 18.21
C GLY A 509 9.93 -11.34 18.64
N GLY A 510 9.51 -12.04 19.70
CA GLY A 510 10.05 -13.36 20.04
C GLY A 510 9.94 -14.30 18.84
N ALA A 511 11.02 -15.01 18.52
CA ALA A 511 11.22 -15.69 17.24
C ALA A 511 10.11 -16.71 16.91
N PRO A 512 9.48 -16.62 15.72
CA PRO A 512 8.68 -17.69 15.15
C PRO A 512 9.48 -18.44 14.08
N ALA A 513 9.32 -19.76 14.07
CA ALA A 513 9.92 -20.66 13.09
C ALA A 513 9.38 -20.43 11.67
N ALA A 514 10.28 -20.53 10.69
CA ALA A 514 9.98 -20.46 9.27
C ALA A 514 8.98 -21.54 8.84
N LEU A 515 7.96 -21.15 8.07
CA LEU A 515 7.08 -22.07 7.35
C LEU A 515 7.13 -21.73 5.86
N ALA A 516 7.69 -22.66 5.10
CA ALA A 516 7.71 -22.70 3.64
C ALA A 516 6.40 -23.33 3.12
N GLY A 517 5.97 -22.92 1.92
CA GLY A 517 4.95 -23.65 1.17
C GLY A 517 4.25 -22.79 0.12
N GLU A 518 4.83 -22.70 -1.07
CA GLU A 518 4.18 -22.20 -2.28
C GLU A 518 3.09 -23.17 -2.76
N ARG A 519 1.95 -22.64 -3.25
CA ARG A 519 0.94 -23.40 -3.99
C ARG A 519 0.53 -22.63 -5.24
N GLU A 520 0.67 -23.29 -6.39
CA GLU A 520 0.22 -22.83 -7.70
C GLU A 520 -1.29 -23.03 -7.89
N VAL A 521 -1.95 -22.09 -8.59
CA VAL A 521 -3.38 -22.15 -8.96
C VAL A 521 -3.51 -22.05 -10.48
N GLU A 522 -4.18 -23.04 -11.10
CA GLU A 522 -4.55 -23.09 -12.52
C GLU A 522 -5.91 -22.40 -12.78
N ASP A 523 -5.95 -21.49 -13.77
CA ASP A 523 -7.16 -20.76 -14.19
C ASP A 523 -7.80 -21.40 -15.45
N ARG A 524 -9.11 -21.67 -15.40
CA ARG A 524 -9.90 -22.24 -16.52
C ARG A 524 -10.89 -21.21 -17.04
N THR A 525 -10.82 -20.91 -18.34
CA THR A 525 -11.81 -20.07 -19.03
C THR A 525 -12.23 -20.68 -20.38
N THR A 526 -13.38 -20.27 -20.93
CA THR A 526 -14.04 -20.78 -22.16
C THR A 526 -13.81 -19.86 -23.38
N PRO A 527 -13.91 -20.36 -24.65
CA PRO A 527 -13.41 -19.65 -25.83
C PRO A 527 -14.46 -18.84 -26.61
N VAL A 528 -14.00 -17.77 -27.28
CA VAL A 528 -14.70 -17.02 -28.33
C VAL A 528 -13.91 -17.15 -29.63
N SER A 529 -14.59 -17.41 -30.76
CA SER A 529 -13.97 -17.58 -32.08
C SER A 529 -13.86 -16.26 -32.86
N PRO A 530 -12.69 -15.91 -33.41
CA PRO A 530 -12.54 -14.90 -34.45
C PRO A 530 -12.27 -15.53 -35.83
N SER A 531 -12.87 -14.93 -36.87
CA SER A 531 -12.63 -15.23 -38.29
C SER A 531 -11.61 -14.25 -38.86
N GLY A 532 -10.42 -14.74 -39.17
CA GLY A 532 -9.34 -14.03 -39.85
C GLY A 532 -8.22 -15.03 -40.17
N GLN A 533 -7.43 -14.77 -41.22
CA GLN A 533 -6.32 -15.65 -41.61
C GLN A 533 -5.28 -15.70 -40.48
N ALA A 534 -5.13 -16.87 -39.87
CA ALA A 534 -4.24 -17.10 -38.73
C ALA A 534 -2.76 -16.93 -39.15
N MET A 535 -2.00 -16.17 -38.36
CA MET A 535 -0.54 -16.08 -38.52
C MET A 535 0.14 -16.89 -37.41
N ARG A 536 1.30 -17.48 -37.70
CA ARG A 536 2.21 -18.06 -36.71
C ARG A 536 3.25 -17.03 -36.34
N LEU A 537 3.29 -16.63 -35.07
CA LEU A 537 4.39 -15.88 -34.46
C LEU A 537 5.36 -16.87 -33.80
N SER A 538 6.66 -16.78 -34.09
CA SER A 538 7.69 -17.69 -33.56
C SER A 538 8.83 -16.93 -32.87
N LEU A 539 8.99 -17.11 -31.56
CA LEU A 539 10.01 -16.46 -30.71
C LEU A 539 10.44 -17.45 -29.61
N ASP A 540 11.72 -17.49 -29.25
CA ASP A 540 12.23 -18.40 -28.19
C ASP A 540 11.87 -19.89 -28.42
N GLY A 541 11.83 -20.34 -29.69
CA GLY A 541 11.38 -21.69 -30.04
C GLY A 541 9.89 -21.98 -29.76
N ARG A 542 9.14 -21.00 -29.25
CA ARG A 542 7.70 -21.06 -29.00
C ARG A 542 6.94 -20.52 -30.18
N HIS A 543 5.70 -20.99 -30.34
CA HIS A 543 4.85 -20.61 -31.45
C HIS A 543 3.46 -20.22 -30.93
N TRP A 544 2.96 -19.08 -31.39
CA TRP A 544 1.62 -18.59 -31.10
C TRP A 544 0.83 -18.43 -32.40
N THR A 545 -0.48 -18.65 -32.33
CA THR A 545 -1.42 -18.19 -33.35
C THR A 545 -1.71 -16.72 -33.07
N LEU A 546 -1.50 -15.82 -34.04
CA LEU A 546 -1.80 -14.40 -33.95
C LEU A 546 -2.90 -14.01 -34.94
N ASP A 547 -4.06 -13.64 -34.41
CA ASP A 547 -5.19 -13.14 -35.19
C ASP A 547 -5.22 -11.62 -35.21
N VAL A 548 -5.25 -11.03 -36.40
CA VAL A 548 -5.28 -9.56 -36.54
C VAL A 548 -6.37 -9.18 -37.53
N ALA A 549 -7.48 -8.65 -37.02
CA ALA A 549 -8.64 -8.29 -37.85
C ALA A 549 -8.44 -7.01 -38.69
N SER A 550 -7.36 -6.26 -38.47
CA SER A 550 -7.05 -5.00 -39.16
C SER A 550 -5.82 -5.11 -40.05
N GLY A 551 -5.96 -4.87 -41.36
CA GLY A 551 -4.83 -4.90 -42.30
C GLY A 551 -3.72 -3.88 -41.97
N ARG A 552 -4.06 -2.74 -41.35
CA ARG A 552 -3.06 -1.74 -40.89
C ARG A 552 -2.29 -2.23 -39.67
N ALA A 553 -2.97 -2.91 -38.75
CA ALA A 553 -2.33 -3.54 -37.59
C ALA A 553 -1.42 -4.70 -38.04
N MET A 554 -1.90 -5.51 -38.99
CA MET A 554 -1.11 -6.60 -39.58
C MET A 554 0.15 -6.06 -40.24
N ALA A 555 0.05 -5.08 -41.14
CA ALA A 555 1.21 -4.48 -41.79
C ALA A 555 2.24 -3.97 -40.76
N ARG A 556 1.78 -3.33 -39.69
CA ARG A 556 2.65 -2.83 -38.63
C ARG A 556 3.35 -3.94 -37.86
N LEU A 557 2.65 -5.03 -37.54
CA LEU A 557 3.21 -6.20 -36.88
C LEU A 557 4.15 -6.99 -37.78
N THR A 558 3.87 -7.09 -39.08
CA THR A 558 4.79 -7.66 -40.08
C THR A 558 6.07 -6.85 -40.16
N THR A 559 6.00 -5.52 -40.17
CA THR A 559 7.21 -4.67 -40.10
C THR A 559 8.00 -4.89 -38.80
N TRP A 560 7.32 -5.14 -37.70
CA TRP A 560 7.94 -5.31 -36.38
C TRP A 560 8.60 -6.67 -36.17
N PHE A 561 7.89 -7.76 -36.49
CA PHE A 561 8.34 -9.13 -36.25
C PHE A 561 9.07 -9.77 -37.44
N GLY A 562 8.92 -9.22 -38.64
CA GLY A 562 9.60 -9.71 -39.85
C GLY A 562 9.26 -11.18 -40.14
N GLU A 563 10.29 -11.99 -40.43
CA GLU A 563 10.13 -13.42 -40.75
C GLU A 563 9.63 -14.27 -39.56
N ARG A 564 9.66 -13.74 -38.34
CA ARG A 564 9.10 -14.40 -37.15
C ARG A 564 7.58 -14.52 -37.22
N LEU A 565 6.94 -13.78 -38.14
CA LEU A 565 5.52 -13.86 -38.43
C LEU A 565 5.30 -14.51 -39.80
N SER A 566 4.68 -15.69 -39.84
CA SER A 566 4.44 -16.46 -41.07
C SER A 566 2.98 -16.90 -41.20
N PRO A 567 2.43 -17.13 -42.41
CA PRO A 567 1.06 -17.64 -42.56
C PRO A 567 0.89 -19.03 -41.95
N LEU A 568 -0.24 -19.27 -41.27
CA LEU A 568 -0.56 -20.56 -40.64
C LEU A 568 -1.83 -21.16 -41.26
N ALA A 569 -1.82 -22.47 -41.53
CA ALA A 569 -3.02 -23.19 -41.97
C ALA A 569 -3.99 -23.42 -40.79
N ASP A 570 -5.29 -23.32 -41.04
CA ASP A 570 -6.35 -23.35 -40.01
C ASP A 570 -6.29 -24.58 -39.08
N GLU A 571 -5.95 -25.76 -39.61
CA GLU A 571 -5.83 -26.99 -38.79
C GLU A 571 -4.67 -26.91 -37.77
N ALA A 572 -3.57 -26.26 -38.12
CA ALA A 572 -2.40 -26.09 -37.24
C ALA A 572 -2.59 -24.94 -36.23
N ALA A 573 -3.45 -23.96 -36.55
CA ALA A 573 -3.76 -22.82 -35.68
C ALA A 573 -4.50 -23.23 -34.40
N SER A 574 -5.28 -24.31 -34.44
CA SER A 574 -6.04 -24.83 -33.28
C SER A 574 -5.18 -25.43 -32.16
N ARG A 575 -3.88 -25.66 -32.39
CA ARG A 575 -2.97 -26.35 -31.45
C ARG A 575 -1.96 -25.42 -30.77
N LEU A 576 -1.94 -24.13 -31.12
CA LEU A 576 -1.01 -23.16 -30.57
C LEU A 576 -1.74 -22.14 -29.68
N PRO A 577 -1.07 -21.61 -28.64
CA PRO A 577 -1.61 -20.52 -27.83
C PRO A 577 -2.03 -19.32 -28.69
N ARG A 578 -3.18 -18.72 -28.39
CA ARG A 578 -3.86 -17.75 -29.27
C ARG A 578 -3.75 -16.31 -28.79
N LEU A 579 -3.17 -15.45 -29.61
CA LEU A 579 -3.13 -14.00 -29.45
C LEU A 579 -4.05 -13.34 -30.47
N ALA A 580 -4.70 -12.26 -30.08
CA ALA A 580 -5.58 -11.50 -30.96
C ALA A 580 -5.37 -9.98 -30.81
N VAL A 581 -5.36 -9.29 -31.94
CA VAL A 581 -5.47 -7.83 -32.01
C VAL A 581 -6.86 -7.46 -32.47
N LEU A 582 -7.63 -6.91 -31.54
CA LEU A 582 -9.01 -6.48 -31.74
C LEU A 582 -9.07 -4.97 -32.01
N ARG A 583 -10.02 -4.54 -32.83
CA ARG A 583 -10.31 -3.12 -33.04
C ARG A 583 -11.35 -2.67 -32.02
N GLU A 584 -11.14 -1.51 -31.42
CA GLU A 584 -12.09 -0.89 -30.49
C GLU A 584 -12.27 0.61 -30.80
N THR A 585 -13.29 1.24 -30.21
CA THR A 585 -13.64 2.64 -30.47
C THR A 585 -12.48 3.61 -30.19
N GLY A 586 -11.60 3.27 -29.26
CA GLY A 586 -10.43 4.05 -28.85
C GLY A 586 -9.09 3.63 -29.47
N GLY A 587 -9.07 2.70 -30.44
CA GLY A 587 -7.83 2.20 -31.04
C GLY A 587 -7.83 0.69 -31.21
N TYR A 588 -6.83 0.03 -30.62
CA TYR A 588 -6.67 -1.41 -30.67
C TYR A 588 -6.53 -2.01 -29.26
N ALA A 589 -6.98 -3.24 -29.13
CA ALA A 589 -6.80 -4.06 -27.94
C ALA A 589 -5.97 -5.30 -28.28
N LEU A 590 -5.04 -5.65 -27.39
CA LEU A 590 -4.30 -6.91 -27.43
C LEU A 590 -4.95 -7.87 -26.45
N VAL A 591 -5.25 -9.07 -26.92
CA VAL A 591 -5.89 -10.13 -26.13
C VAL A 591 -5.04 -11.38 -26.28
N ASP A 592 -4.82 -12.07 -25.17
CA ASP A 592 -4.29 -13.44 -25.15
C ASP A 592 -5.43 -14.34 -24.70
N GLU A 593 -5.67 -15.43 -25.42
CA GLU A 593 -6.77 -16.41 -25.42
C GLU A 593 -8.12 -15.98 -24.82
N LYS A 594 -8.14 -15.47 -23.59
CA LYS A 594 -9.31 -15.16 -22.76
C LYS A 594 -9.15 -13.90 -21.87
N ARG A 595 -8.06 -13.15 -21.99
CA ARG A 595 -7.70 -11.97 -21.17
C ARG A 595 -7.31 -10.76 -22.04
N LEU A 596 -7.86 -9.60 -21.72
CA LEU A 596 -7.43 -8.33 -22.28
C LEU A 596 -6.05 -7.97 -21.71
N LEU A 597 -5.01 -7.99 -22.54
CA LEU A 597 -3.65 -7.63 -22.15
C LEU A 597 -3.46 -6.12 -22.07
N ALA A 598 -3.99 -5.40 -23.07
CA ALA A 598 -3.94 -3.94 -23.14
C ALA A 598 -5.05 -3.42 -24.06
N SER A 599 -5.53 -2.21 -23.78
CA SER A 599 -6.55 -1.51 -24.59
C SER A 599 -6.09 -0.09 -24.92
N ARG A 600 -6.81 0.57 -25.84
CA ARG A 600 -6.56 1.93 -26.32
C ARG A 600 -5.18 2.13 -26.92
N LEU A 601 -4.65 1.06 -27.51
CA LEU A 601 -3.35 1.09 -28.17
C LEU A 601 -3.43 1.80 -29.51
N THR A 602 -2.45 2.64 -29.78
CA THR A 602 -2.17 3.13 -31.13
C THR A 602 -1.50 2.04 -31.97
N LEU A 603 -1.49 2.18 -33.29
CA LEU A 603 -0.78 1.25 -34.18
C LEU A 603 0.72 1.13 -33.82
N ALA A 604 1.35 2.24 -33.45
CA ALA A 604 2.77 2.26 -33.10
C ALA A 604 3.08 1.43 -31.85
N GLN A 605 2.12 1.31 -30.92
CA GLN A 605 2.28 0.60 -29.65
C GLN A 605 2.05 -0.91 -29.73
N LEU A 606 1.42 -1.42 -30.80
CA LEU A 606 1.07 -2.85 -30.90
C LEU A 606 2.29 -3.79 -30.82
N GLY A 607 3.32 -3.53 -31.63
CA GLY A 607 4.56 -4.32 -31.62
C GLY A 607 5.29 -4.29 -30.27
N PRO A 608 5.60 -3.10 -29.72
CA PRO A 608 6.23 -2.97 -28.41
C PRO A 608 5.47 -3.67 -27.28
N VAL A 609 4.15 -3.45 -27.17
CA VAL A 609 3.34 -4.03 -26.09
C VAL A 609 3.25 -5.54 -26.21
N LEU A 610 3.09 -6.06 -27.44
CA LEU A 610 3.09 -7.50 -27.66
C LEU A 610 4.48 -8.11 -27.36
N THR A 611 5.56 -7.45 -27.74
CA THR A 611 6.93 -7.90 -27.42
C THR A 611 7.16 -7.96 -25.91
N ALA A 612 6.80 -6.89 -25.18
CA ALA A 612 6.94 -6.83 -23.74
C ALA A 612 6.12 -7.91 -23.01
N HIS A 613 4.96 -8.29 -23.56
CA HIS A 613 4.16 -9.40 -23.05
C HIS A 613 4.86 -10.75 -23.27
N LEU A 614 5.36 -11.00 -24.48
CA LEU A 614 5.99 -12.27 -24.85
C LEU A 614 7.33 -12.50 -24.14
N ILE A 615 8.13 -11.44 -23.95
CA ILE A 615 9.39 -11.51 -23.20
C ILE A 615 9.14 -11.99 -21.76
N ARG A 616 8.07 -11.51 -21.09
CA ARG A 616 7.73 -11.96 -19.73
C ARG A 616 7.39 -13.45 -19.69
N GLN A 617 6.70 -13.95 -20.72
CA GLN A 617 6.35 -15.38 -20.80
C GLN A 617 7.58 -16.28 -20.99
N ALA A 618 8.72 -15.74 -21.44
CA ALA A 618 9.94 -16.51 -21.65
C ALA A 618 10.66 -16.89 -20.35
N ALA A 619 10.33 -16.26 -19.22
CA ALA A 619 10.90 -16.61 -17.92
C ALA A 619 10.46 -18.00 -17.44
N MET A 620 11.34 -18.69 -16.74
CA MET A 620 11.10 -20.02 -16.16
C MET A 620 11.53 -20.03 -14.69
N PRO A 621 11.03 -20.97 -13.87
CA PRO A 621 11.49 -21.14 -12.48
C PRO A 621 13.02 -21.27 -12.42
N GLY A 622 13.66 -20.43 -11.59
CA GLY A 622 15.12 -20.36 -11.44
C GLY A 622 15.88 -19.78 -12.65
N ARG A 623 15.18 -19.38 -13.72
CA ARG A 623 15.77 -18.85 -14.95
C ARG A 623 15.07 -17.55 -15.38
N PRO A 624 15.37 -16.41 -14.73
CA PRO A 624 14.75 -15.13 -15.04
C PRO A 624 15.22 -14.61 -16.41
N VAL A 625 14.41 -13.74 -17.00
CA VAL A 625 14.72 -13.07 -18.27
C VAL A 625 15.15 -11.63 -18.00
N VAL A 626 16.30 -11.23 -18.51
CA VAL A 626 16.72 -9.83 -18.56
C VAL A 626 16.20 -9.22 -19.86
N ASP A 627 15.26 -8.29 -19.77
CA ASP A 627 14.73 -7.52 -20.90
C ASP A 627 15.68 -6.38 -21.29
N ALA A 628 16.80 -6.75 -21.90
CA ALA A 628 17.81 -5.81 -22.37
C ALA A 628 18.36 -6.23 -23.75
N ALA A 629 19.10 -5.32 -24.38
CA ALA A 629 19.83 -5.64 -25.60
C ALA A 629 21.06 -6.52 -25.27
N LEU A 630 21.34 -7.50 -26.11
CA LEU A 630 22.48 -8.40 -26.05
C LEU A 630 23.29 -8.28 -27.34
N LEU A 631 24.56 -7.93 -27.22
CA LEU A 631 25.52 -7.98 -28.32
C LEU A 631 26.32 -9.28 -28.24
N VAL A 632 26.15 -10.15 -29.23
CA VAL A 632 26.92 -11.39 -29.39
C VAL A 632 28.04 -11.12 -30.39
N THR A 633 29.29 -11.23 -29.94
CA THR A 633 30.46 -11.04 -30.80
C THR A 633 30.69 -12.26 -31.71
N PRO A 634 31.45 -12.13 -32.81
CA PRO A 634 31.83 -13.27 -33.66
C PRO A 634 32.57 -14.40 -32.93
N HIS A 635 33.11 -14.12 -31.74
CA HIS A 635 33.83 -15.08 -30.90
C HIS A 635 32.92 -15.84 -29.92
N GLY A 636 31.60 -15.62 -29.98
CA GLY A 636 30.63 -16.30 -29.11
C GLY A 636 30.59 -15.76 -27.68
N THR A 637 31.12 -14.56 -27.44
CA THR A 637 31.01 -13.83 -26.17
C THR A 637 29.86 -12.83 -26.23
N GLY A 638 29.18 -12.64 -25.10
CA GLY A 638 28.03 -11.75 -24.97
C GLY A 638 28.33 -10.53 -24.11
N MET A 639 27.82 -9.38 -24.54
CA MET A 639 27.79 -8.15 -23.75
C MET A 639 26.34 -7.72 -23.56
N LEU A 640 25.95 -7.54 -22.30
CA LEU A 640 24.62 -7.09 -21.92
C LEU A 640 24.57 -5.56 -21.93
N CYS A 641 23.65 -4.97 -22.69
CA CYS A 641 23.49 -3.52 -22.84
C CYS A 641 22.22 -3.06 -22.12
N LEU A 642 22.36 -2.57 -20.89
CA LEU A 642 21.29 -2.03 -20.05
C LEU A 642 21.01 -0.56 -20.40
N LEU A 643 20.69 -0.31 -21.68
CA LEU A 643 20.46 1.02 -22.23
C LEU A 643 18.95 1.25 -22.40
N PRO A 644 18.39 2.36 -21.91
CA PRO A 644 16.98 2.68 -22.15
C PRO A 644 16.66 2.87 -23.64
N ASP A 645 15.40 2.64 -24.00
CA ASP A 645 14.94 2.63 -25.39
C ASP A 645 14.62 4.04 -25.92
N ASP A 646 15.66 4.87 -26.08
CA ASP A 646 15.58 6.18 -26.74
C ASP A 646 16.40 6.25 -28.04
N GLU A 647 16.16 7.30 -28.82
CA GLU A 647 16.76 7.45 -30.16
C GLU A 647 18.29 7.50 -30.14
N GLU A 648 18.88 8.22 -29.19
CA GLU A 648 20.34 8.35 -29.10
C GLU A 648 20.99 7.01 -28.74
N ARG A 649 20.39 6.27 -27.80
CA ARG A 649 20.88 4.96 -27.36
C ARG A 649 20.67 3.88 -28.42
N ARG A 650 19.59 3.96 -29.23
CA ARG A 650 19.43 3.11 -30.42
C ARG A 650 20.53 3.36 -31.46
N VAL A 651 20.91 4.62 -31.69
CA VAL A 651 22.04 4.96 -32.57
C VAL A 651 23.35 4.39 -32.03
N LEU A 652 23.58 4.47 -30.71
CA LEU A 652 24.76 3.88 -30.07
C LEU A 652 24.80 2.35 -30.22
N LEU A 653 23.68 1.67 -30.00
CA LEU A 653 23.54 0.21 -30.21
C LEU A 653 23.86 -0.20 -31.66
N GLN A 654 23.41 0.58 -32.65
CA GLN A 654 23.77 0.34 -34.05
C GLN A 654 25.28 0.51 -34.31
N ARG A 655 25.91 1.53 -33.71
CA ARG A 655 27.36 1.74 -33.82
C ARG A 655 28.14 0.60 -33.16
N LEU A 656 27.73 0.18 -31.97
CA LEU A 656 28.28 -0.97 -31.25
C LEU A 656 28.22 -2.25 -32.10
N ARG A 657 27.07 -2.54 -32.71
CA ARG A 657 26.91 -3.69 -33.61
C ARG A 657 27.89 -3.63 -34.78
N LYS A 658 28.00 -2.46 -35.43
CA LYS A 658 28.93 -2.25 -36.56
C LYS A 658 30.39 -2.41 -36.13
N ALA A 659 30.76 -1.89 -34.96
CA ALA A 659 32.12 -1.95 -34.43
C ALA A 659 32.53 -3.38 -34.00
N ALA A 660 31.62 -4.13 -33.37
CA ALA A 660 31.87 -5.50 -32.94
C ALA A 660 31.87 -6.53 -34.09
N GLY A 661 31.25 -6.20 -35.23
CA GLY A 661 30.99 -7.15 -36.31
C GLY A 661 30.06 -8.31 -35.90
N GLY A 662 29.34 -8.15 -34.79
CA GLY A 662 28.50 -9.19 -34.18
C GLY A 662 27.00 -9.03 -34.44
N VAL A 663 26.22 -9.84 -33.75
CA VAL A 663 24.75 -9.83 -33.77
C VAL A 663 24.23 -9.07 -32.57
N LEU A 664 23.23 -8.21 -32.78
CA LEU A 664 22.51 -7.55 -31.69
C LEU A 664 21.09 -8.10 -31.60
N THR A 665 20.67 -8.49 -30.39
CA THR A 665 19.35 -9.05 -30.10
C THR A 665 18.78 -8.52 -28.79
N ARG A 666 17.56 -8.88 -28.40
CA ARG A 666 16.90 -8.49 -27.14
C ARG A 666 16.41 -9.70 -26.37
N GLY A 667 16.47 -9.60 -25.05
CA GLY A 667 15.97 -10.62 -24.13
C GLY A 667 17.01 -11.72 -23.92
N VAL A 668 17.34 -11.94 -22.66
CA VAL A 668 18.37 -12.91 -22.24
C VAL A 668 17.82 -13.74 -21.10
N ARG A 669 17.74 -15.06 -21.26
CA ARG A 669 17.36 -15.97 -20.17
C ARG A 669 18.61 -16.43 -19.44
N LEU A 670 18.74 -16.02 -18.18
CA LEU A 670 19.85 -16.39 -17.30
C LEU A 670 19.53 -17.72 -16.61
N ASP A 671 20.54 -18.55 -16.37
CA ASP A 671 20.42 -19.68 -15.44
C ASP A 671 21.06 -19.27 -14.11
N LEU A 672 20.28 -19.13 -13.04
CA LEU A 672 20.84 -18.70 -11.75
C LEU A 672 21.78 -19.75 -11.13
N SER A 673 21.76 -21.00 -11.62
CA SER A 673 22.75 -22.00 -11.21
C SER A 673 24.12 -21.83 -11.90
N ASP A 674 24.14 -21.15 -13.06
CA ASP A 674 25.35 -20.74 -13.78
C ASP A 674 25.10 -19.44 -14.57
N PRO A 675 25.09 -18.28 -13.87
CA PRO A 675 24.73 -17.00 -14.48
C PRO A 675 25.78 -16.50 -15.48
N THR A 676 26.93 -17.17 -15.58
CA THR A 676 27.98 -16.86 -16.57
C THR A 676 27.54 -17.19 -17.99
N THR A 677 26.60 -18.12 -18.14
CA THR A 677 26.02 -18.51 -19.42
C THR A 677 24.60 -18.01 -19.55
N ALA A 678 24.23 -17.59 -20.75
CA ALA A 678 22.93 -17.00 -20.99
C ALA A 678 22.36 -17.42 -22.34
N GLU A 679 21.05 -17.61 -22.39
CA GLU A 679 20.32 -18.03 -23.59
C GLU A 679 19.74 -16.79 -24.29
N PRO A 680 20.19 -16.45 -25.52
CA PRO A 680 19.62 -15.36 -26.30
C PRO A 680 18.20 -15.72 -26.79
N LEU A 681 17.22 -14.84 -26.56
CA LEU A 681 15.81 -15.15 -26.86
C LEU A 681 15.30 -14.63 -28.21
N ASP A 682 16.14 -13.88 -28.92
CA ASP A 682 15.87 -13.34 -30.26
C ASP A 682 14.66 -12.39 -30.40
N PHE A 683 14.37 -11.58 -29.37
CA PHE A 683 13.31 -10.58 -29.48
C PHE A 683 13.74 -9.38 -30.34
N PRO A 684 12.79 -8.72 -31.05
CA PRO A 684 13.11 -7.60 -31.94
C PRO A 684 13.60 -6.35 -31.17
N LEU A 685 14.60 -5.68 -31.74
CA LEU A 685 15.05 -4.35 -31.32
C LEU A 685 14.52 -3.27 -32.29
N PRO A 686 13.82 -2.23 -31.81
CA PRO A 686 13.24 -1.21 -32.68
C PRO A 686 14.32 -0.40 -33.40
N ASP A 687 14.10 -0.08 -34.68
CA ASP A 687 14.94 0.80 -35.51
C ASP A 687 16.43 0.41 -35.66
N VAL A 688 16.89 -0.71 -35.11
CA VAL A 688 18.23 -1.26 -35.35
C VAL A 688 18.16 -2.17 -36.58
N ALA A 689 18.23 -1.59 -37.78
CA ALA A 689 18.12 -2.32 -39.05
C ALA A 689 19.13 -3.48 -39.14
N GLY A 690 18.67 -4.74 -39.16
CA GLY A 690 19.50 -5.92 -39.46
C GLY A 690 18.64 -7.16 -39.61
N GLU A 691 19.02 -7.99 -40.58
CA GLU A 691 18.41 -9.26 -40.97
C GLU A 691 18.07 -10.16 -39.77
N THR A 692 17.12 -11.08 -39.95
CA THR A 692 16.89 -12.20 -39.03
C THR A 692 18.24 -12.78 -38.60
N SER A 693 18.45 -12.93 -37.30
CA SER A 693 19.69 -13.52 -36.81
C SER A 693 19.65 -15.03 -37.04
N THR A 694 19.85 -15.43 -38.30
CA THR A 694 20.19 -16.80 -38.66
C THR A 694 21.60 -17.06 -38.11
N GLY A 695 21.69 -17.56 -36.89
CA GLY A 695 22.98 -17.94 -36.26
C GLY A 695 23.25 -17.47 -34.84
N LEU A 696 22.23 -17.10 -34.04
CA LEU A 696 22.44 -16.96 -32.59
C LEU A 696 22.86 -18.31 -31.99
N PRO A 697 23.87 -18.34 -31.11
CA PRO A 697 24.24 -19.56 -30.40
C PRO A 697 23.15 -19.93 -29.38
N GLU A 698 23.00 -21.22 -29.07
CA GLU A 698 22.07 -21.70 -28.02
C GLU A 698 22.42 -21.13 -26.64
N SER A 699 23.69 -20.81 -26.41
CA SER A 699 24.18 -20.19 -25.19
C SER A 699 25.36 -19.28 -25.48
N VAL A 700 25.46 -18.18 -24.74
CA VAL A 700 26.55 -17.21 -24.82
C VAL A 700 27.17 -17.00 -23.44
N THR A 701 28.49 -16.89 -23.35
CA THR A 701 29.14 -16.49 -22.10
C THR A 701 29.12 -14.96 -21.97
N LEU A 702 28.47 -14.45 -20.94
CA LEU A 702 28.43 -13.01 -20.66
C LEU A 702 29.76 -12.56 -20.04
N ARG A 703 30.34 -11.48 -20.56
CA ARG A 703 31.67 -10.97 -20.13
C ARG A 703 31.66 -9.51 -19.66
N SER A 704 30.70 -8.73 -20.13
CA SER A 704 30.60 -7.32 -19.79
C SER A 704 29.17 -6.84 -19.74
N VAL A 705 28.96 -5.78 -18.95
CA VAL A 705 27.70 -5.04 -18.88
C VAL A 705 27.97 -3.60 -19.26
N LEU A 706 27.13 -3.06 -20.13
CA LEU A 706 27.21 -1.69 -20.62
C LEU A 706 25.99 -0.90 -20.16
N LEU A 707 26.25 0.23 -19.52
CA LEU A 707 25.26 1.11 -18.89
C LEU A 707 25.32 2.52 -19.50
N PRO A 708 24.27 3.34 -19.40
CA PRO A 708 24.36 4.74 -19.82
C PRO A 708 25.26 5.52 -18.85
N ALA A 709 26.14 6.36 -19.37
CA ALA A 709 26.87 7.33 -18.55
C ALA A 709 25.99 8.50 -18.12
N GLU A 710 26.30 9.07 -16.96
CA GLU A 710 25.72 10.36 -16.53
C GLU A 710 26.15 11.48 -17.48
N GLU A 711 25.30 12.50 -17.65
CA GLU A 711 25.56 13.61 -18.58
C GLU A 711 26.87 14.36 -18.29
N ALA A 712 27.30 14.37 -17.02
CA ALA A 712 28.52 15.01 -16.53
C ALA A 712 29.80 14.17 -16.68
N ALA A 713 29.72 12.94 -17.20
CA ALA A 713 30.89 12.08 -17.34
C ALA A 713 31.93 12.67 -18.31
N GLU A 714 33.16 12.82 -17.84
CA GLU A 714 34.27 13.35 -18.65
C GLU A 714 34.80 12.31 -19.64
N GLU A 715 34.88 11.05 -19.21
CA GLU A 715 35.40 9.93 -20.01
C GLU A 715 34.32 9.33 -20.94
N ALA A 716 34.73 8.82 -22.10
CA ALA A 716 33.82 8.15 -23.04
C ALA A 716 33.31 6.81 -22.50
N PHE A 717 34.15 6.11 -21.72
CA PHE A 717 33.83 4.88 -21.00
C PHE A 717 34.36 4.98 -19.57
N ALA A 718 33.49 4.89 -18.57
CA ALA A 718 33.89 4.89 -17.16
C ALA A 718 33.58 3.53 -16.51
N PRO A 719 34.44 2.99 -15.62
CA PRO A 719 34.11 1.79 -14.86
C PRO A 719 32.91 2.05 -13.93
N VAL A 720 32.05 1.06 -13.79
CA VAL A 720 30.84 1.14 -12.95
C VAL A 720 30.96 0.15 -11.82
N ALA A 721 30.72 0.62 -10.58
CA ALA A 721 30.73 -0.22 -9.39
C ALA A 721 29.62 -1.28 -9.45
N MET A 722 29.82 -2.44 -8.81
CA MET A 722 28.89 -3.56 -8.91
C MET A 722 27.47 -3.17 -8.46
N LEU A 723 27.34 -2.44 -7.35
CA LEU A 723 26.05 -2.00 -6.83
C LEU A 723 25.29 -1.05 -7.79
N GLU A 724 25.99 -0.32 -8.64
CA GLU A 724 25.36 0.55 -9.63
C GLU A 724 24.92 -0.23 -10.87
N ALA A 725 25.75 -1.18 -11.30
CA ALA A 725 25.38 -2.11 -12.36
C ALA A 725 24.16 -2.95 -11.96
N LEU A 726 24.12 -3.45 -10.71
CA LEU A 726 23.02 -4.23 -10.17
C LEU A 726 21.71 -3.43 -10.10
N GLY A 727 21.76 -2.19 -9.61
CA GLY A 727 20.58 -1.30 -9.57
C GLY A 727 19.98 -1.03 -10.95
N SER A 728 20.80 -1.07 -12.00
CA SER A 728 20.34 -0.95 -13.40
C SER A 728 19.86 -2.28 -13.98
N LEU A 729 20.40 -3.40 -13.50
CA LEU A 729 20.02 -4.74 -13.96
C LEU A 729 18.64 -5.15 -13.43
N LEU A 730 18.43 -5.01 -12.12
CA LEU A 730 17.25 -5.53 -11.41
C LEU A 730 15.89 -5.12 -12.01
N PRO A 731 15.66 -3.84 -12.43
CA PRO A 731 14.40 -3.45 -13.05
C PRO A 731 14.11 -4.12 -14.39
N ASN A 732 15.14 -4.69 -15.03
CA ASN A 732 15.02 -5.40 -16.30
C ASN A 732 14.86 -6.92 -16.10
N CYS A 733 14.95 -7.44 -14.88
CA CYS A 733 14.77 -8.86 -14.58
C CYS A 733 13.28 -9.22 -14.46
N LEU A 734 12.86 -10.22 -15.22
CA LEU A 734 11.50 -10.71 -15.31
C LEU A 734 11.45 -12.17 -14.84
N THR A 735 10.56 -12.45 -13.91
CA THR A 735 10.29 -13.77 -13.32
C THR A 735 9.05 -14.39 -13.95
N CYS A 736 8.89 -15.72 -13.83
CA CYS A 736 7.77 -16.45 -14.42
C CYS A 736 6.41 -16.13 -13.77
N ASP A 737 6.42 -15.75 -12.49
CA ASP A 737 5.24 -15.36 -11.70
C ASP A 737 5.00 -13.84 -11.68
N GLY A 738 5.91 -13.07 -12.28
CA GLY A 738 5.87 -11.61 -12.30
C GLY A 738 6.17 -10.95 -10.96
N GLN A 739 6.66 -11.70 -9.96
CA GLN A 739 7.08 -11.18 -8.67
C GLN A 739 8.49 -10.59 -8.73
N ALA A 740 8.84 -9.78 -7.73
CA ALA A 740 10.23 -9.36 -7.54
C ALA A 740 11.13 -10.58 -7.30
N LEU A 741 12.43 -10.44 -7.60
CA LEU A 741 13.39 -11.52 -7.37
C LEU A 741 13.49 -11.82 -5.87
N ASP A 742 13.60 -13.10 -5.52
CA ASP A 742 13.84 -13.48 -4.14
C ASP A 742 15.25 -13.10 -3.67
N ALA A 743 15.48 -13.21 -2.37
CA ALA A 743 16.75 -12.82 -1.77
C ALA A 743 17.94 -13.58 -2.33
N HIS A 744 17.79 -14.89 -2.55
CA HIS A 744 18.86 -15.75 -3.03
C HIS A 744 19.27 -15.38 -4.46
N SER A 745 18.29 -15.14 -5.32
CA SER A 745 18.46 -14.76 -6.72
C SER A 745 19.19 -13.43 -6.85
N VAL A 746 18.87 -12.45 -6.01
CA VAL A 746 19.55 -11.14 -6.01
C VAL A 746 21.00 -11.27 -5.56
N THR A 747 21.28 -12.09 -4.54
CA THR A 747 22.67 -12.38 -4.10
C THR A 747 23.47 -13.08 -5.19
N VAL A 748 22.89 -14.07 -5.87
CA VAL A 748 23.55 -14.75 -7.00
C VAL A 748 23.88 -13.76 -8.12
N LEU A 749 22.95 -12.86 -8.46
CA LEU A 749 23.18 -11.85 -9.50
C LEU A 749 24.24 -10.83 -9.09
N SER A 750 24.31 -10.43 -7.82
CA SER A 750 25.33 -9.49 -7.34
C SER A 750 26.72 -10.11 -7.36
N GLU A 751 26.86 -11.36 -6.89
CA GLU A 751 28.11 -12.12 -6.96
C GLU A 751 28.57 -12.33 -8.40
N TRP A 752 27.64 -12.66 -9.30
CA TRP A 752 27.93 -12.79 -10.72
C TRP A 752 28.38 -11.45 -11.35
N LEU A 753 27.67 -10.36 -11.09
CA LEU A 753 28.03 -9.04 -11.60
C LEU A 753 29.42 -8.59 -11.13
N ALA A 754 29.83 -8.96 -9.91
CA ALA A 754 31.17 -8.69 -9.40
C ALA A 754 32.28 -9.39 -10.22
N THR A 755 31.95 -10.46 -10.96
CA THR A 755 32.89 -11.12 -11.89
C THR A 755 32.96 -10.47 -13.28
N LEU A 756 32.04 -9.54 -13.59
CA LEU A 756 31.94 -8.92 -14.91
C LEU A 756 32.59 -7.53 -14.97
N SER A 757 33.07 -7.18 -16.15
CA SER A 757 33.51 -5.82 -16.46
C SER A 757 32.30 -4.92 -16.75
N SER A 758 31.88 -4.10 -15.77
CA SER A 758 30.77 -3.14 -15.92
C SER A 758 31.26 -1.74 -16.27
N HIS A 759 30.71 -1.15 -17.33
CA HIS A 759 31.14 0.17 -17.81
C HIS A 759 29.95 1.03 -18.23
N ALA A 760 30.06 2.34 -18.01
CA ALA A 760 29.14 3.35 -18.48
C ALA A 760 29.64 3.95 -19.79
N VAL A 761 28.74 4.20 -20.75
CA VAL A 761 29.06 4.79 -22.07
C VAL A 761 28.24 6.04 -22.34
N ARG A 762 28.90 7.06 -22.90
CA ARG A 762 28.24 8.32 -23.29
C ARG A 762 27.39 8.15 -24.55
N SER A 763 26.25 8.84 -24.60
CA SER A 763 25.40 9.00 -25.80
C SER A 763 25.47 10.44 -26.35
N GLY A 764 24.81 10.68 -27.49
CA GLY A 764 24.69 12.02 -28.06
C GLY A 764 26.02 12.63 -28.56
N PRO A 765 26.25 13.95 -28.36
CA PRO A 765 27.44 14.67 -28.86
C PRO A 765 28.78 14.16 -28.30
N GLY A 766 28.76 13.48 -27.16
CA GLY A 766 29.94 12.89 -26.51
C GLY A 766 30.10 11.38 -26.74
N ALA A 767 29.27 10.78 -27.60
CA ALA A 767 29.32 9.35 -27.87
C ALA A 767 30.63 8.96 -28.59
N PRO A 768 31.27 7.84 -28.19
CA PRO A 768 32.49 7.37 -28.84
C PRO A 768 32.26 7.09 -30.32
N ASP A 769 33.29 7.35 -31.12
CA ASP A 769 33.28 7.01 -32.54
C ASP A 769 33.44 5.48 -32.75
N ALA A 770 33.23 5.04 -33.99
CA ALA A 770 33.27 3.61 -34.32
C ALA A 770 34.65 2.97 -34.08
N ALA A 771 35.74 3.74 -34.22
CA ALA A 771 37.10 3.24 -34.01
C ALA A 771 37.37 3.02 -32.51
N SER A 772 37.01 3.99 -31.68
CA SER A 772 37.13 3.92 -30.22
C SER A 772 36.27 2.79 -29.64
N LEU A 773 35.06 2.60 -30.17
CA LEU A 773 34.20 1.45 -29.80
C LEU A 773 34.84 0.12 -30.16
N ALA A 774 35.41 -0.02 -31.36
CA ALA A 774 36.05 -1.25 -31.80
C ALA A 774 37.28 -1.60 -30.94
N GLU A 775 38.13 -0.61 -30.65
CA GLU A 775 39.30 -0.78 -29.78
C GLU A 775 38.89 -1.19 -28.36
N TRP A 776 37.90 -0.50 -27.77
CA TRP A 776 37.38 -0.83 -26.45
C TRP A 776 36.80 -2.27 -26.40
N LEU A 777 36.01 -2.65 -27.40
CA LEU A 777 35.41 -3.99 -27.49
C LEU A 777 36.47 -5.11 -27.54
N VAL A 778 37.57 -4.93 -28.29
CA VAL A 778 38.66 -5.92 -28.37
C VAL A 778 39.23 -6.22 -26.99
N THR A 779 39.42 -5.20 -26.16
CA THR A 779 39.98 -5.38 -24.80
C THR A 779 39.01 -6.01 -23.80
N ARG A 780 37.70 -5.99 -24.05
CA ARG A 780 36.66 -6.39 -23.09
C ARG A 780 35.89 -7.66 -23.46
N THR A 781 35.94 -8.06 -24.73
CA THR A 781 35.20 -9.23 -25.24
C THR A 781 36.10 -10.35 -25.74
N ALA A 782 37.43 -10.14 -25.77
CA ALA A 782 38.40 -11.19 -26.09
C ALA A 782 38.43 -12.27 -25.00
N PRO A 783 38.59 -13.56 -25.37
CA PRO A 783 38.73 -14.63 -24.41
C PRO A 783 40.04 -14.47 -23.63
N ASP A 784 39.94 -14.31 -22.31
CA ASP A 784 41.10 -14.29 -21.42
C ASP A 784 41.69 -15.73 -21.33
N PRO A 785 42.96 -15.97 -21.70
CA PRO A 785 43.56 -17.30 -21.64
C PRO A 785 43.77 -17.84 -20.22
N HIS A 786 43.46 -17.07 -19.15
CA HIS A 786 43.77 -17.43 -17.76
C HIS A 786 42.59 -17.44 -16.77
N VAL A 787 41.35 -17.69 -17.19
CA VAL A 787 40.26 -17.96 -16.23
C VAL A 787 40.36 -19.39 -15.69
N ILE A 788 41.02 -19.54 -14.55
CA ILE A 788 40.97 -20.74 -13.72
C ILE A 788 39.53 -20.89 -13.21
N ARG A 789 38.86 -21.98 -13.60
CA ARG A 789 37.55 -22.36 -13.05
C ARG A 789 37.65 -22.42 -11.52
N PRO A 790 36.75 -21.79 -10.75
CA PRO A 790 36.72 -22.00 -9.32
C PRO A 790 36.46 -23.49 -9.06
N ALA A 791 37.30 -24.09 -8.21
CA ALA A 791 37.15 -25.49 -7.84
C ALA A 791 35.81 -25.65 -7.12
N MET A 792 34.92 -26.45 -7.71
CA MET A 792 33.71 -26.92 -7.03
C MET A 792 34.13 -27.63 -5.73
N ALA A 793 33.79 -27.03 -4.59
CA ALA A 793 33.75 -27.76 -3.33
C ALA A 793 32.60 -28.77 -3.44
N ARG A 794 32.94 -30.05 -3.62
CA ARG A 794 32.06 -31.15 -3.24
C ARG A 794 32.15 -31.26 -1.72
N GLU A 795 31.12 -30.78 -1.02
CA GLU A 795 30.32 -31.48 0.02
C GLU A 795 29.31 -30.53 0.66
#